data_AF-A0A553I4M3-F1
#
_entry.id   AF-A0A553I4M3-F1
#
_cell.length_a   1.000
_cell.length_b   1.000
_cell.length_c   1.000
_cell.angle_alpha   90.00
_cell.angle_beta   90.00
_cell.angle_gamma   90.00
#
_symmetry.space_group_name_H-M   'P 1'
#
loop_
_entity.id
_entity.type
_entity.pdbx_description
1 polymer ?
#
loop_
_entity_poly.entity_id
_entity_poly.type
_entity_poly.pdbx_seq_one_letter_code
_entity_poly.pdbx_strand_id
1 'polypeptide(L)'
;MTDNGDVDLVDLAGFSVPNNEDADLVDLAGFSVPNNEDVDLMDVDPNLYEEQYEEQPVIDDRPYSPWAARFGVWRNSDFDFWPNDPIRHSNIAPSRKCRVYFHQSEPSTALFPPLNPVRISALGIVERVGESTYPYPPPPLDPYFYGDKPNPKGHQAFSSGYDKDRLFVAEHYLKYFLLSIPPWQLGPMTHALQFSERSFVPGGHVFSLSGEAHEHRLVYEKERIKVDEDSWFPFFKKDRWFSSPGSEPYDPWSVDDPEVWGELRIALELANRILNALIKDKHVFLQTLMFGKLMYWEEARQKLFPDQPPAPFPDTTVLLSYDFYKSGFTKAFPGVPCSMDAVMNTTEEQYREQLCLLGSGQDWALASIEHANRTREGGRTYTSDRNTERVTLVASLANTILHEFTHALMASRSREDDSYLNTTVRHVIDLYKEPYVDFASQAEMGGIVGIRKPIASCVKVPLLTSNSAYGPDDILLAPHRKTWPFPDLTQSSSLGQLAQEHSAATAEVDIKLTLVPSLWFSMIMSEEFWKNDLVPRKSDNFFHAIDYFCSRNPYHPGYEDEKYKHPPIIEGDPPRTNRGIAEAIADWKLREEIWDQSRAGWFDREQDIWDKSPWGNMYAREKINEFTKQMKEPFDQRDIYICVDSANDQVSAVPWWSSREVQNPSDWVHHAIGLLMLACLPLRPEYMRREPPPPLMKTHYLIASSSKDLIRRAYQIQNENPVPLDCPPSMYWDPLGGGKEEAIVYEKGKFDHFSFLDQVLKLVQHFADNLTVVTTPWLKEILRVEEKIRTCRNNTALLLGGLDLDPTWAAEAWDFQVPEYDPDATSQWSAAMDSWWPVD
;
A
#
# COMPACT_ATOMS: atom_id res chain seq x y z
N MET A 1 35.56 -51.82 -23.04
CA MET A 1 35.47 -53.09 -22.27
C MET A 1 35.44 -52.72 -20.81
N THR A 2 34.58 -53.38 -20.02
CA THR A 2 34.40 -53.24 -18.56
C THR A 2 34.12 -51.79 -18.08
N ASP A 3 32.90 -51.35 -17.79
CA ASP A 3 31.77 -51.97 -17.05
C ASP A 3 32.03 -52.04 -15.53
N ASN A 4 30.95 -51.93 -14.73
CA ASN A 4 30.81 -51.64 -13.29
C ASN A 4 30.30 -50.20 -13.00
N GLY A 5 29.24 -49.97 -12.23
CA GLY A 5 28.28 -50.93 -11.66
C GLY A 5 27.37 -50.27 -10.60
N ASP A 6 26.08 -50.59 -10.64
CA ASP A 6 25.10 -50.20 -9.61
C ASP A 6 25.29 -51.00 -8.31
N VAL A 7 25.06 -50.38 -7.14
CA VAL A 7 24.75 -51.08 -5.88
C VAL A 7 23.74 -50.27 -5.03
N ASP A 8 22.51 -50.76 -5.06
CA ASP A 8 21.50 -50.93 -4.00
C ASP A 8 21.22 -49.88 -2.89
N LEU A 9 19.90 -49.68 -2.76
CA LEU A 9 19.19 -49.21 -1.57
C LEU A 9 19.43 -50.10 -0.34
N VAL A 10 19.48 -49.49 0.85
CA VAL A 10 19.20 -50.18 2.12
C VAL A 10 18.13 -49.41 2.90
N ASP A 11 17.02 -50.09 3.11
CA ASP A 11 15.90 -49.68 3.95
C ASP A 11 16.18 -50.14 5.40
N LEU A 12 16.01 -49.26 6.41
CA LEU A 12 16.14 -49.64 7.82
C LEU A 12 15.13 -48.90 8.69
N ALA A 13 14.26 -49.69 9.32
CA ALA A 13 13.11 -49.22 10.07
C ALA A 13 13.43 -48.85 11.53
N GLY A 14 12.61 -47.94 12.07
CA GLY A 14 11.92 -48.09 13.36
C GLY A 14 12.76 -48.16 14.63
N PHE A 15 12.68 -47.11 15.45
CA PHE A 15 12.95 -47.21 16.89
C PHE A 15 11.76 -46.72 17.72
N SER A 16 11.43 -47.54 18.71
CA SER A 16 10.26 -47.42 19.60
C SER A 16 10.55 -46.61 20.86
N VAL A 17 9.52 -45.91 21.34
CA VAL A 17 9.48 -45.18 22.62
C VAL A 17 9.68 -46.11 23.83
N PRO A 18 10.44 -45.70 24.85
CA PRO A 18 10.29 -46.19 26.21
C PRO A 18 9.50 -45.17 27.06
N ASN A 19 8.38 -45.61 27.64
CA ASN A 19 7.77 -44.90 28.76
C ASN A 19 8.72 -44.98 29.97
N ASN A 20 8.83 -43.90 30.74
CA ASN A 20 9.09 -43.98 32.17
C ASN A 20 8.29 -42.88 32.87
N GLU A 21 7.45 -43.31 33.80
CA GLU A 21 6.79 -42.46 34.79
C GLU A 21 7.78 -42.16 35.94
N ASP A 22 7.30 -41.45 36.97
CA ASP A 22 7.99 -41.10 38.23
C ASP A 22 9.06 -39.98 38.20
N ALA A 23 8.61 -38.75 38.51
CA ALA A 23 9.43 -37.70 39.12
C ALA A 23 8.57 -36.71 39.95
N ASP A 24 8.40 -37.06 41.23
CA ASP A 24 8.24 -36.20 42.43
C ASP A 24 7.48 -34.85 42.38
N LEU A 25 6.41 -34.82 43.17
CA LEU A 25 5.79 -33.61 43.73
C LEU A 25 6.79 -32.83 44.62
N VAL A 26 7.08 -31.58 44.29
CA VAL A 26 7.70 -30.63 45.22
C VAL A 26 6.66 -29.62 45.69
N ASP A 27 6.28 -29.77 46.96
CA ASP A 27 5.36 -28.88 47.67
C ASP A 27 6.16 -27.72 48.30
N LEU A 28 5.86 -26.48 47.92
CA LEU A 28 6.46 -25.28 48.52
C LEU A 28 5.41 -24.18 48.71
N ALA A 29 4.88 -24.13 49.93
CA ALA A 29 3.92 -23.14 50.36
C ALA A 29 4.55 -21.78 50.69
N GLY A 30 3.84 -20.72 50.29
CA GLY A 30 3.69 -19.50 51.09
C GLY A 30 4.75 -18.41 50.94
N PHE A 31 4.30 -17.23 50.46
CA PHE A 31 4.53 -15.98 51.20
C PHE A 31 3.30 -15.06 51.10
N SER A 32 3.08 -14.31 52.17
CA SER A 32 1.85 -13.58 52.50
C SER A 32 1.78 -12.17 51.90
N VAL A 33 0.60 -11.76 51.46
CA VAL A 33 0.25 -10.35 51.18
C VAL A 33 -0.22 -9.68 52.47
N PRO A 34 0.31 -8.51 52.87
CA PRO A 34 -0.27 -7.69 53.92
C PRO A 34 -1.29 -6.69 53.35
N ASN A 35 -2.50 -6.69 53.91
CA ASN A 35 -3.40 -5.54 53.82
C ASN A 35 -2.93 -4.44 54.80
N ASN A 36 -3.14 -3.18 54.41
CA ASN A 36 -3.43 -2.00 55.22
C ASN A 36 -3.99 -0.99 54.20
N GLU A 37 -5.27 -0.61 54.23
CA GLU A 37 -5.94 0.30 55.18
C GLU A 37 -5.54 1.78 55.01
N ASP A 38 -6.59 2.57 54.81
CA ASP A 38 -6.80 3.99 55.07
C ASP A 38 -5.95 5.08 54.37
N VAL A 39 -6.62 5.83 53.50
CA VAL A 39 -6.29 7.22 53.15
C VAL A 39 -7.55 8.07 53.26
N ASP A 40 -7.50 9.10 54.11
CA ASP A 40 -8.62 9.99 54.41
C ASP A 40 -9.10 10.82 53.19
N LEU A 41 -10.42 10.99 53.09
CA LEU A 41 -11.04 12.02 52.25
C LEU A 41 -10.92 13.38 52.97
N MET A 42 -10.22 14.33 52.37
CA MET A 42 -10.28 15.73 52.79
C MET A 42 -11.35 16.50 52.01
N ASP A 43 -12.26 17.14 52.74
CA ASP A 43 -13.21 18.11 52.22
C ASP A 43 -12.48 19.30 51.58
N VAL A 44 -12.98 19.75 50.41
CA VAL A 44 -12.53 21.00 49.77
C VAL A 44 -13.66 22.03 49.84
N ASP A 45 -13.39 23.13 50.54
CA ASP A 45 -14.29 24.27 50.75
C ASP A 45 -14.51 25.05 49.44
N PRO A 46 -15.76 25.17 48.92
CA PRO A 46 -16.04 25.77 47.64
C PRO A 46 -16.50 27.23 47.76
N ASN A 47 -15.67 28.13 48.33
CA ASN A 47 -15.91 29.58 48.29
C ASN A 47 -14.64 30.40 48.51
N LEU A 48 -14.05 30.96 47.45
CA LEU A 48 -13.24 32.18 47.54
C LEU A 48 -12.98 32.83 46.17
N TYR A 49 -13.12 34.16 46.13
CA TYR A 49 -12.86 35.11 45.04
C TYR A 49 -13.99 35.37 44.02
N GLU A 50 -14.90 36.26 44.40
CA GLU A 50 -15.42 37.29 43.49
C GLU A 50 -14.32 38.32 43.19
N GLU A 51 -14.10 38.67 41.92
CA GLU A 51 -13.56 39.98 41.53
C GLU A 51 -14.42 40.59 40.41
N GLN A 52 -14.59 41.91 40.48
CA GLN A 52 -15.54 42.67 39.67
C GLN A 52 -14.95 43.03 38.31
N TYR A 53 -15.74 42.90 37.24
CA TYR A 53 -15.47 43.55 35.96
C TYR A 53 -16.70 44.28 35.41
N GLU A 54 -16.43 45.37 34.69
CA GLU A 54 -17.39 46.41 34.31
C GLU A 54 -18.38 45.97 33.21
N GLU A 55 -19.56 46.59 33.21
CA GLU A 55 -20.63 46.31 32.24
C GLU A 55 -20.22 46.64 30.79
N GLN A 56 -20.25 45.63 29.92
CA GLN A 56 -20.20 45.73 28.46
C GLN A 56 -21.50 45.17 27.87
N PRO A 57 -21.92 45.58 26.66
CA PRO A 57 -23.31 45.50 26.24
C PRO A 57 -23.81 44.06 26.05
N VAL A 58 -25.06 43.82 26.45
CA VAL A 58 -25.74 42.53 26.35
C VAL A 58 -25.87 42.09 24.88
N ILE A 59 -25.11 41.06 24.52
CA ILE A 59 -25.31 40.25 23.32
C ILE A 59 -26.14 39.03 23.74
N ASP A 60 -27.20 38.70 22.99
CA ASP A 60 -28.12 37.59 23.28
C ASP A 60 -27.51 36.24 22.85
N ASP A 61 -26.42 35.86 23.51
CA ASP A 61 -25.70 34.60 23.29
C ASP A 61 -26.49 33.42 23.89
N ARG A 62 -27.35 32.82 23.08
CA ARG A 62 -27.99 31.54 23.40
C ARG A 62 -27.25 30.39 22.71
N PRO A 63 -26.87 29.32 23.44
CA PRO A 63 -26.25 28.16 22.81
C PRO A 63 -27.25 27.50 21.85
N TYR A 64 -26.78 27.19 20.64
CA TYR A 64 -27.58 26.61 19.54
C TYR A 64 -28.25 25.28 19.92
N SER A 65 -27.65 24.53 20.85
CA SER A 65 -28.26 23.36 21.47
C SER A 65 -27.66 23.12 22.87
N PRO A 66 -28.29 22.30 23.73
CA PRO A 66 -27.69 21.85 24.99
C PRO A 66 -26.34 21.14 24.82
N TRP A 67 -26.03 20.65 23.62
CA TRP A 67 -24.76 20.00 23.28
C TRP A 67 -23.65 21.03 23.07
N ALA A 68 -23.92 22.13 22.35
CA ALA A 68 -22.93 23.19 22.09
C ALA A 68 -22.43 23.88 23.37
N ALA A 69 -23.33 24.08 24.35
CA ALA A 69 -22.99 24.64 25.66
C ALA A 69 -21.94 23.82 26.43
N ARG A 70 -21.81 22.52 26.15
CA ARG A 70 -20.93 21.60 26.87
C ARG A 70 -19.46 21.67 26.42
N PHE A 71 -19.21 22.24 25.24
CA PHE A 71 -17.87 22.33 24.63
C PHE A 71 -17.39 23.78 24.44
N GLY A 72 -18.08 24.76 25.04
CA GLY A 72 -17.68 26.17 25.00
C GLY A 72 -17.71 26.80 23.60
N VAL A 73 -18.48 26.23 22.66
CA VAL A 73 -18.58 26.72 21.28
C VAL A 73 -19.72 27.74 21.18
N TRP A 74 -19.35 28.99 20.93
CA TRP A 74 -20.27 30.12 20.73
C TRP A 74 -20.17 30.62 19.30
N ARG A 75 -21.22 31.27 18.81
CA ARG A 75 -21.32 31.78 17.44
C ARG A 75 -21.62 33.27 17.50
N ASN A 76 -20.70 34.10 17.02
CA ASN A 76 -20.95 35.54 16.89
C ASN A 76 -21.81 35.85 15.65
N SER A 77 -22.13 37.13 15.44
CA SER A 77 -22.95 37.61 14.32
C SER A 77 -22.37 37.32 12.93
N ASP A 78 -21.07 37.04 12.84
CA ASP A 78 -20.30 37.03 11.61
C ASP A 78 -19.96 35.60 11.14
N PHE A 79 -20.59 34.59 11.75
CA PHE A 79 -20.54 33.16 11.39
C PHE A 79 -19.20 32.45 11.64
N ASP A 80 -18.22 33.11 12.26
CA ASP A 80 -16.93 32.52 12.61
C ASP A 80 -17.00 31.65 13.88
N PHE A 81 -16.28 30.52 13.87
CA PHE A 81 -16.17 29.59 15.00
C PHE A 81 -14.83 29.78 15.72
N TRP A 82 -14.86 30.02 17.03
CA TRP A 82 -13.67 30.17 17.87
C TRP A 82 -13.73 29.21 19.07
N PRO A 83 -12.75 28.30 19.26
CA PRO A 83 -12.52 27.66 20.54
C PRO A 83 -11.91 28.66 21.51
N ASN A 84 -12.43 28.71 22.74
CA ASN A 84 -11.97 29.64 23.75
C ASN A 84 -10.74 29.09 24.49
N ASP A 85 -9.55 29.18 23.88
CA ASP A 85 -8.26 28.83 24.50
C ASP A 85 -7.58 30.10 25.07
N PRO A 86 -7.44 30.24 26.40
CA PRO A 86 -6.84 31.41 27.02
C PRO A 86 -5.29 31.42 27.01
N ILE A 87 -4.59 30.48 26.35
CA ILE A 87 -3.12 30.36 26.42
C ILE A 87 -2.44 30.35 25.03
N ARG A 88 -2.30 31.52 24.40
CA ARG A 88 -1.07 31.93 23.64
C ARG A 88 -1.07 33.37 23.13
N HIS A 89 -0.75 34.32 24.02
CA HIS A 89 -0.07 35.55 23.62
C HIS A 89 1.45 35.33 23.58
N SER A 90 2.04 35.15 22.39
CA SER A 90 3.47 35.36 22.18
C SER A 90 3.74 36.04 20.82
N ASN A 91 4.14 37.31 20.87
CA ASN A 91 4.28 38.20 19.71
C ASN A 91 5.51 37.87 18.84
N ILE A 92 5.53 36.73 18.14
CA ILE A 92 6.65 36.34 17.24
C ILE A 92 6.15 35.89 15.87
N ALA A 93 5.54 36.81 15.12
CA ALA A 93 5.41 36.72 13.66
C ALA A 93 5.44 38.14 13.05
N PRO A 94 6.54 38.57 12.38
CA PRO A 94 6.62 39.91 11.82
C PRO A 94 5.79 40.04 10.54
N SER A 95 4.77 40.88 10.58
CA SER A 95 3.98 41.26 9.40
C SER A 95 4.84 42.01 8.37
N ARG A 96 5.18 41.37 7.25
CA ARG A 96 5.80 42.06 6.10
C ARG A 96 5.23 41.60 4.75
N LYS A 97 4.47 42.51 4.12
CA LYS A 97 4.36 42.58 2.67
C LYS A 97 5.72 43.00 2.09
N CYS A 98 6.23 42.33 1.07
CA CYS A 98 7.22 42.91 0.16
C CYS A 98 7.03 42.39 -1.28
N ARG A 99 7.72 43.01 -2.24
CA ARG A 99 7.30 43.14 -3.65
C ARG A 99 8.54 43.23 -4.56
N VAL A 100 8.41 42.78 -5.82
CA VAL A 100 9.37 42.98 -6.96
C VAL A 100 10.76 42.29 -6.77
N TYR A 101 11.60 41.92 -7.76
CA TYR A 101 11.89 42.44 -9.12
C TYR A 101 12.26 41.35 -10.17
N PHE A 102 12.18 41.72 -11.46
CA PHE A 102 12.83 41.04 -12.59
C PHE A 102 14.28 41.55 -12.80
N HIS A 103 15.19 40.72 -13.32
CA HIS A 103 16.41 41.18 -14.00
C HIS A 103 16.85 40.23 -15.12
N GLN A 104 17.58 40.76 -16.12
CA GLN A 104 17.98 40.07 -17.36
C GLN A 104 19.51 39.81 -17.47
N SER A 105 19.83 38.80 -18.31
CA SER A 105 20.98 38.64 -19.23
C SER A 105 22.42 38.32 -18.75
N GLU A 106 22.85 37.09 -19.11
CA GLU A 106 24.09 36.72 -19.87
C GLU A 106 25.51 36.92 -19.24
N PRO A 107 26.59 36.34 -19.82
CA PRO A 107 26.82 34.89 -20.04
C PRO A 107 28.26 34.43 -19.69
N SER A 108 28.54 33.10 -19.57
CA SER A 108 29.67 32.39 -20.24
C SER A 108 30.04 30.99 -19.67
N THR A 109 30.41 30.08 -20.59
CA THR A 109 31.35 28.93 -20.46
C THR A 109 31.33 28.03 -19.21
N ALA A 110 30.81 26.79 -19.33
CA ALA A 110 31.62 25.60 -19.64
C ALA A 110 30.80 24.27 -19.61
N LEU A 111 31.20 23.34 -20.50
CA LEU A 111 31.12 21.87 -20.48
C LEU A 111 30.03 21.10 -19.68
N PHE A 112 29.38 20.18 -20.42
CA PHE A 112 28.44 19.11 -20.01
C PHE A 112 27.01 19.54 -19.58
N PRO A 113 25.95 18.87 -20.09
CA PRO A 113 24.58 19.08 -19.63
C PRO A 113 24.33 18.36 -18.28
N PRO A 114 23.35 18.81 -17.47
CA PRO A 114 22.95 18.11 -16.25
C PRO A 114 22.38 16.71 -16.56
N LEU A 115 22.33 15.83 -15.56
CA LEU A 115 21.57 14.59 -15.68
C LEU A 115 20.06 14.87 -15.66
N ASN A 116 19.27 13.87 -16.04
CA ASN A 116 17.82 13.96 -15.82
C ASN A 116 17.57 13.93 -14.30
N PRO A 117 16.69 14.78 -13.76
CA PRO A 117 16.34 14.69 -12.35
C PRO A 117 15.63 13.36 -12.08
N VAL A 118 16.11 12.63 -11.09
CA VAL A 118 15.39 11.47 -10.56
C VAL A 118 14.19 12.00 -9.77
N ARG A 119 13.03 11.40 -9.99
CA ARG A 119 11.79 11.75 -9.28
C ARG A 119 11.56 10.73 -8.17
N ILE A 120 11.80 11.14 -6.93
CA ILE A 120 11.35 10.35 -5.79
C ILE A 120 9.88 10.68 -5.53
N SER A 121 9.07 9.64 -5.62
CA SER A 121 7.66 9.66 -5.27
C SER A 121 7.51 9.33 -3.78
N ALA A 122 6.86 10.21 -3.01
CA ALA A 122 6.55 10.00 -1.59
C ALA A 122 5.05 9.73 -1.40
N LEU A 123 4.69 8.84 -0.44
CA LEU A 123 3.34 8.28 -0.28
C LEU A 123 2.74 8.58 1.12
N GLY A 124 1.53 9.16 1.17
CA GLY A 124 0.70 9.42 2.39
C GLY A 124 -0.03 8.18 2.95
N ILE A 125 -0.79 8.19 4.06
CA ILE A 125 -1.24 9.26 4.99
C ILE A 125 -1.31 8.65 6.43
N VAL A 126 -1.15 9.40 7.54
CA VAL A 126 -1.82 9.12 8.87
C VAL A 126 -1.92 10.42 9.69
N GLU A 127 -3.14 10.90 9.98
CA GLU A 127 -3.43 11.74 11.16
C GLU A 127 -4.93 11.74 11.54
N ARG A 128 -5.37 10.76 12.34
CA ARG A 128 -6.39 10.89 13.42
C ARG A 128 -6.68 9.52 14.07
N VAL A 129 -5.92 9.18 15.12
CA VAL A 129 -6.20 8.01 15.96
C VAL A 129 -6.64 8.46 17.36
N GLY A 130 -7.83 9.03 17.40
CA GLY A 130 -8.52 9.47 18.61
C GLY A 130 -9.97 9.75 18.22
N GLU A 131 -10.92 9.24 19.01
CA GLU A 131 -12.36 9.34 18.74
C GLU A 131 -12.89 8.45 17.60
N SER A 132 -12.41 7.20 17.54
CA SER A 132 -13.30 6.09 17.14
C SER A 132 -14.41 6.00 18.19
N THR A 133 -15.61 6.50 17.89
CA THR A 133 -16.77 6.51 18.80
C THR A 133 -17.50 5.16 18.86
N TYR A 134 -16.84 4.05 18.53
CA TYR A 134 -17.43 2.73 18.59
C TYR A 134 -17.52 2.22 20.05
N PRO A 135 -18.71 1.77 20.52
CA PRO A 135 -18.90 1.34 21.90
C PRO A 135 -18.36 -0.08 22.19
N TYR A 136 -17.71 -0.72 21.22
CA TYR A 136 -17.15 -2.07 21.34
C TYR A 136 -15.63 -2.01 21.13
N PRO A 137 -14.84 -2.72 21.95
CA PRO A 137 -13.43 -2.89 21.66
C PRO A 137 -13.26 -3.61 20.31
N PRO A 138 -12.20 -3.30 19.56
CA PRO A 138 -11.84 -4.04 18.35
C PRO A 138 -11.73 -5.55 18.66
N PRO A 139 -12.04 -6.45 17.71
CA PRO A 139 -11.82 -7.88 17.91
C PRO A 139 -10.35 -8.14 18.31
N PRO A 140 -10.04 -9.18 19.12
CA PRO A 140 -8.71 -9.37 19.74
C PRO A 140 -7.52 -9.55 18.78
N LEU A 141 -7.77 -9.51 17.47
CA LEU A 141 -6.86 -9.75 16.35
C LEU A 141 -7.11 -8.73 15.21
N ASP A 142 -7.79 -7.61 15.52
CA ASP A 142 -8.09 -6.54 14.55
C ASP A 142 -6.82 -5.95 13.92
N PRO A 143 -6.82 -5.68 12.60
CA PRO A 143 -5.68 -5.09 11.92
C PRO A 143 -5.06 -3.83 12.52
N TYR A 144 -5.86 -3.08 13.26
CA TYR A 144 -5.44 -1.82 13.82
C TYR A 144 -4.61 -1.95 15.11
N PHE A 145 -4.70 -3.11 15.79
CA PHE A 145 -4.17 -3.33 17.15
C PHE A 145 -3.30 -4.59 17.27
N TYR A 146 -2.68 -5.03 16.17
CA TYR A 146 -1.89 -6.26 16.15
C TYR A 146 -0.73 -6.32 17.18
N GLY A 147 -0.33 -5.21 17.80
CA GLY A 147 0.70 -5.22 18.85
C GLY A 147 0.19 -5.70 20.21
N ASP A 148 -1.09 -5.58 20.54
CA ASP A 148 -1.58 -6.06 21.83
C ASP A 148 -1.52 -7.60 21.90
N LYS A 149 -1.32 -8.12 23.13
CA LYS A 149 -1.34 -9.56 23.38
C LYS A 149 -2.77 -10.08 23.15
N PRO A 150 -2.99 -11.09 22.29
CA PRO A 150 -4.32 -11.63 22.08
C PRO A 150 -4.89 -12.17 23.39
N ASN A 151 -6.19 -12.01 23.62
CA ASN A 151 -6.85 -12.57 24.80
C ASN A 151 -7.18 -14.06 24.56
N PRO A 152 -6.44 -15.02 25.17
CA PRO A 152 -6.62 -16.44 24.89
C PRO A 152 -7.96 -17.00 25.39
N LYS A 153 -8.70 -16.27 26.24
CA LYS A 153 -10.00 -16.69 26.76
C LYS A 153 -11.17 -16.26 25.87
N GLY A 154 -10.90 -15.57 24.77
CA GLY A 154 -11.88 -14.99 23.86
C GLY A 154 -12.33 -15.91 22.72
N HIS A 155 -12.75 -17.15 22.99
CA HIS A 155 -13.30 -18.05 21.94
C HIS A 155 -14.61 -17.54 21.28
N GLN A 156 -15.06 -16.33 21.63
CA GLN A 156 -16.12 -15.56 20.97
C GLN A 156 -15.56 -14.36 20.18
N ALA A 157 -14.28 -14.40 19.74
CA ALA A 157 -13.62 -13.31 19.03
C ALA A 157 -14.37 -12.82 17.77
N PHE A 158 -15.19 -13.69 17.17
CA PHE A 158 -16.06 -13.40 16.03
C PHE A 158 -17.51 -13.77 16.40
N SER A 159 -18.06 -13.05 17.39
CA SER A 159 -19.37 -13.35 17.98
C SER A 159 -20.56 -12.89 17.14
N SER A 160 -20.35 -11.88 16.29
CA SER A 160 -21.37 -11.31 15.41
C SER A 160 -21.14 -11.71 13.94
N GLY A 161 -22.17 -11.54 13.12
CA GLY A 161 -22.03 -11.66 11.67
C GLY A 161 -21.07 -10.60 11.13
N TYR A 162 -21.14 -9.40 11.70
CA TYR A 162 -20.27 -8.27 11.37
C TYR A 162 -18.77 -8.58 11.61
N ASP A 163 -18.43 -9.22 12.73
CA ASP A 163 -17.04 -9.60 13.02
C ASP A 163 -16.52 -10.66 12.05
N LYS A 164 -17.34 -11.65 11.70
CA LYS A 164 -17.02 -12.67 10.68
C LYS A 164 -16.81 -12.03 9.31
N ASP A 165 -17.71 -11.17 8.87
CA ASP A 165 -17.59 -10.47 7.59
C ASP A 165 -16.29 -9.65 7.53
N ARG A 166 -16.00 -8.85 8.56
CA ARG A 166 -14.75 -8.09 8.65
C ARG A 166 -13.51 -8.97 8.61
N LEU A 167 -13.54 -10.14 9.24
CA LEU A 167 -12.45 -11.13 9.17
C LEU A 167 -12.26 -11.65 7.73
N PHE A 168 -13.33 -12.12 7.09
CA PHE A 168 -13.25 -12.67 5.74
C PHE A 168 -12.84 -11.61 4.70
N VAL A 169 -13.40 -10.39 4.79
CA VAL A 169 -13.00 -9.21 4.01
C VAL A 169 -11.50 -8.95 4.16
N ALA A 170 -11.01 -8.87 5.40
CA ALA A 170 -9.60 -8.59 5.66
C ALA A 170 -8.71 -9.69 5.08
N GLU A 171 -9.02 -10.97 5.33
CA GLU A 171 -8.23 -12.07 4.79
C GLU A 171 -8.27 -12.15 3.27
N HIS A 172 -9.42 -11.94 2.63
CA HIS A 172 -9.53 -11.93 1.17
C HIS A 172 -8.66 -10.81 0.56
N TYR A 173 -8.69 -9.60 1.14
CA TYR A 173 -7.80 -8.51 0.70
C TYR A 173 -6.32 -8.83 0.91
N LEU A 174 -5.91 -9.34 2.08
CA LEU A 174 -4.49 -9.68 2.31
C LEU A 174 -4.04 -10.88 1.43
N LYS A 175 -4.94 -11.82 1.13
CA LYS A 175 -4.71 -12.95 0.22
C LYS A 175 -4.48 -12.48 -1.22
N TYR A 176 -5.34 -11.59 -1.71
CA TYR A 176 -5.21 -11.01 -3.04
C TYR A 176 -3.94 -10.13 -3.14
N PHE A 177 -3.84 -9.08 -2.32
CA PHE A 177 -2.81 -8.03 -2.44
C PHE A 177 -1.45 -8.37 -1.80
N LEU A 178 -1.37 -9.30 -0.84
CA LEU A 178 -0.15 -9.56 -0.05
C LEU A 178 0.35 -11.00 -0.07
N LEU A 179 -0.01 -11.79 -1.09
CA LEU A 179 0.49 -13.16 -1.21
C LEU A 179 0.17 -14.05 0.02
N SER A 180 -1.07 -13.96 0.51
CA SER A 180 -1.57 -14.76 1.64
C SER A 180 -0.90 -14.52 3.00
N ILE A 181 -0.38 -13.33 3.30
CA ILE A 181 -0.05 -12.96 4.70
C ILE A 181 -1.36 -12.88 5.51
N PRO A 182 -1.62 -13.77 6.48
CA PRO A 182 -2.80 -13.67 7.33
C PRO A 182 -2.68 -12.48 8.29
N PRO A 183 -3.80 -11.86 8.74
CA PRO A 183 -3.81 -10.67 9.58
C PRO A 183 -2.85 -10.75 10.77
N TRP A 184 -2.98 -11.81 11.59
CA TRP A 184 -2.24 -11.98 12.84
C TRP A 184 -0.71 -11.95 12.69
N GLN A 185 -0.17 -12.33 11.53
CA GLN A 185 1.28 -12.35 11.29
C GLN A 185 1.90 -10.95 11.25
N LEU A 186 1.08 -9.91 11.08
CA LEU A 186 1.53 -8.53 11.07
C LEU A 186 1.88 -8.02 12.49
N GLY A 187 1.30 -8.61 13.54
CA GLY A 187 1.57 -8.25 14.93
C GLY A 187 3.02 -8.45 15.39
N PRO A 188 3.58 -9.67 15.27
CA PRO A 188 4.97 -9.93 15.60
C PRO A 188 5.95 -9.10 14.77
N MET A 189 5.53 -8.64 13.57
CA MET A 189 6.32 -7.75 12.72
C MET A 189 6.29 -6.31 13.19
N THR A 190 5.23 -5.83 13.84
CA THR A 190 5.04 -4.41 14.23
C THR A 190 5.07 -4.12 15.72
N HIS A 191 5.01 -5.16 16.57
CA HIS A 191 4.83 -5.05 18.03
C HIS A 191 5.89 -4.19 18.73
N ALA A 192 7.17 -4.31 18.34
CA ALA A 192 8.26 -3.67 19.09
C ALA A 192 9.47 -3.27 18.22
N LEU A 193 10.18 -2.26 18.73
CA LEU A 193 11.39 -1.69 18.18
C LEU A 193 12.55 -1.82 19.16
N GLN A 194 13.73 -2.00 18.63
CA GLN A 194 14.98 -2.10 19.36
C GLN A 194 16.05 -1.25 18.67
N PHE A 195 16.49 -0.17 19.32
CA PHE A 195 17.57 0.69 18.84
C PHE A 195 18.91 0.32 19.51
N SER A 196 18.89 -0.14 20.76
CA SER A 196 20.07 -0.61 21.49
C SER A 196 19.80 -1.94 22.19
N GLU A 197 20.83 -2.61 22.71
CA GLU A 197 20.64 -3.74 23.64
C GLU A 197 19.80 -3.39 24.89
N ARG A 198 19.63 -2.08 25.17
CA ARG A 198 18.96 -1.55 26.37
C ARG A 198 17.57 -0.98 26.11
N SER A 199 17.28 -0.51 24.90
CA SER A 199 15.97 0.02 24.53
C SER A 199 15.13 -1.03 23.84
N PHE A 200 13.94 -1.24 24.38
CA PHE A 200 12.87 -1.98 23.75
C PHE A 200 11.63 -1.13 23.92
N VAL A 201 11.09 -0.61 22.82
CA VAL A 201 9.90 0.25 22.85
C VAL A 201 8.78 -0.36 22.00
N PRO A 202 7.52 -0.23 22.41
CA PRO A 202 6.37 -0.61 21.61
C PRO A 202 6.39 0.11 20.26
N GLY A 203 5.95 -0.60 19.22
CA GLY A 203 5.86 -0.06 17.87
C GLY A 203 4.78 1.01 17.66
N GLY A 204 3.84 1.13 18.59
CA GLY A 204 2.69 2.03 18.51
C GLY A 204 1.35 1.34 18.15
N HIS A 205 1.35 0.02 17.92
CA HIS A 205 0.14 -0.79 17.71
C HIS A 205 -0.31 -1.54 18.98
N VAL A 206 0.13 -1.06 20.16
CA VAL A 206 -0.19 -1.62 21.48
C VAL A 206 -1.09 -0.61 22.20
N PHE A 207 -2.40 -0.85 22.21
CA PHE A 207 -3.40 0.06 22.80
C PHE A 207 -3.10 0.35 24.27
N SER A 208 -2.70 -0.68 25.02
CA SER A 208 -2.34 -0.58 26.44
C SER A 208 -1.18 0.39 26.73
N LEU A 209 -0.38 0.75 25.73
CA LEU A 209 0.80 1.62 25.84
C LEU A 209 0.64 2.93 25.02
N SER A 210 -0.57 3.23 24.55
CA SER A 210 -0.91 4.47 23.85
C SER A 210 -0.67 5.74 24.70
N GLY A 211 -0.86 5.65 26.01
CA GLY A 211 -0.58 6.75 26.95
C GLY A 211 0.90 7.13 27.09
N GLU A 212 1.82 6.25 26.66
CA GLU A 212 3.27 6.42 26.75
C GLU A 212 3.89 6.89 25.41
N ALA A 213 3.07 7.23 24.40
CA ALA A 213 3.53 7.61 23.05
C ALA A 213 4.60 8.71 23.04
N HIS A 214 4.51 9.70 23.94
CA HIS A 214 5.52 10.75 24.08
C HIS A 214 6.89 10.20 24.53
N GLU A 215 6.91 9.26 25.49
CA GLU A 215 8.16 8.66 25.98
C GLU A 215 8.80 7.78 24.90
N HIS A 216 7.99 6.99 24.19
CA HIS A 216 8.47 6.18 23.06
C HIS A 216 9.06 7.05 21.94
N ARG A 217 8.41 8.18 21.62
CA ARG A 217 8.93 9.16 20.67
C ARG A 217 10.25 9.80 21.14
N LEU A 218 10.39 10.11 22.42
CA LEU A 218 11.66 10.59 22.99
C LEU A 218 12.77 9.54 22.87
N VAL A 219 12.48 8.25 23.08
CA VAL A 219 13.46 7.17 22.84
C VAL A 219 13.85 7.10 21.36
N TYR A 220 12.88 7.13 20.44
CA TYR A 220 13.15 7.15 19.00
C TYR A 220 14.03 8.36 18.60
N GLU A 221 13.65 9.59 18.97
CA GLU A 221 14.42 10.80 18.63
C GLU A 221 15.84 10.78 19.23
N LYS A 222 15.99 10.19 20.43
CA LYS A 222 17.26 10.04 21.15
C LYS A 222 18.16 8.94 20.58
N GLU A 223 17.64 7.79 20.20
CA GLU A 223 18.44 6.61 19.82
C GLU A 223 18.55 6.37 18.30
N ARG A 224 17.67 6.99 17.49
CA ARG A 224 17.81 6.99 16.02
C ARG A 224 19.12 7.61 15.56
N ILE A 225 19.59 7.20 14.38
CA ILE A 225 20.76 7.76 13.68
C ILE A 225 20.78 9.29 13.73
N LYS A 226 21.96 9.83 13.97
CA LYS A 226 22.20 11.28 13.95
C LYS A 226 22.63 11.69 12.54
N VAL A 227 21.92 12.67 12.02
CA VAL A 227 22.16 13.24 10.70
C VAL A 227 23.45 14.05 10.73
N ASP A 228 24.41 13.67 9.91
CA ASP A 228 25.64 14.40 9.67
C ASP A 228 25.68 14.78 8.18
N GLU A 229 25.00 15.88 7.84
CA GLU A 229 24.88 16.35 6.46
C GLU A 229 26.27 16.63 5.84
N ASP A 230 27.30 16.93 6.64
CA ASP A 230 28.67 17.16 6.16
C ASP A 230 29.32 15.86 5.65
N SER A 231 29.05 14.72 6.30
CA SER A 231 29.54 13.38 5.91
C SER A 231 28.96 12.84 4.59
N TRP A 232 27.89 13.46 4.06
CA TRP A 232 27.18 12.94 2.90
C TRP A 232 27.97 13.03 1.60
N PHE A 233 27.75 12.07 0.71
CA PHE A 233 28.16 12.19 -0.69
C PHE A 233 27.62 13.49 -1.33
N PRO A 234 28.37 14.15 -2.24
CA PRO A 234 27.94 15.41 -2.86
C PRO A 234 26.56 15.35 -3.49
N PHE A 235 26.20 14.22 -4.11
CA PHE A 235 24.91 14.01 -4.76
C PHE A 235 23.71 13.85 -3.81
N PHE A 236 23.91 13.74 -2.49
CA PHE A 236 22.83 13.73 -1.50
C PHE A 236 22.64 15.08 -0.79
N LYS A 237 23.57 16.03 -0.95
CA LYS A 237 23.51 17.37 -0.31
C LYS A 237 22.24 18.14 -0.73
N LYS A 238 21.72 18.98 0.16
CA LYS A 238 20.43 19.68 -0.03
C LYS A 238 20.33 20.48 -1.34
N ASP A 239 21.43 21.07 -1.81
CA ASP A 239 21.50 21.84 -3.06
C ASP A 239 21.31 20.99 -4.35
N ARG A 240 21.31 19.66 -4.22
CA ARG A 240 20.95 18.70 -5.26
C ARG A 240 19.46 18.33 -5.25
N TRP A 241 18.68 18.85 -4.30
CA TRP A 241 17.25 18.56 -4.15
C TRP A 241 16.40 19.73 -4.56
N PHE A 242 15.32 19.43 -5.27
CA PHE A 242 14.36 20.39 -5.76
C PHE A 242 12.95 19.92 -5.43
N SER A 243 12.10 20.84 -5.02
CA SER A 243 10.65 20.60 -5.01
C SER A 243 10.20 20.45 -6.47
N SER A 244 9.40 19.43 -6.78
CA SER A 244 8.74 19.36 -8.08
C SER A 244 7.97 20.67 -8.30
N PRO A 245 8.07 21.33 -9.47
CA PRO A 245 7.34 22.56 -9.73
C PRO A 245 5.85 22.26 -9.95
N GLY A 246 5.15 21.98 -8.84
CA GLY A 246 3.70 21.88 -8.78
C GLY A 246 3.03 23.15 -9.29
N SER A 247 1.84 23.00 -9.87
CA SER A 247 1.12 24.10 -10.53
C SER A 247 0.52 25.15 -9.58
N GLU A 248 0.65 24.96 -8.26
CA GLU A 248 0.09 25.85 -7.24
C GLU A 248 1.17 26.37 -6.29
N PRO A 249 1.12 27.65 -5.87
CA PRO A 249 2.11 28.26 -4.97
C PRO A 249 2.01 27.79 -3.50
N TYR A 250 1.34 26.66 -3.26
CA TYR A 250 1.03 26.09 -1.95
C TYR A 250 1.25 24.56 -1.92
N ASP A 251 2.20 24.05 -2.72
CA ASP A 251 2.58 22.63 -2.62
C ASP A 251 3.20 22.38 -1.22
N PRO A 252 2.57 21.56 -0.34
CA PRO A 252 3.11 21.27 0.98
C PRO A 252 4.35 20.37 0.92
N TRP A 253 4.69 19.81 -0.26
CA TRP A 253 5.79 18.89 -0.45
C TRP A 253 7.06 19.57 -0.96
N SER A 254 7.53 20.59 -0.22
CA SER A 254 8.76 21.30 -0.55
C SER A 254 9.96 20.78 0.24
N VAL A 255 11.11 20.59 -0.43
CA VAL A 255 12.38 20.29 0.27
C VAL A 255 12.94 21.50 1.02
N ASP A 256 12.40 22.69 0.76
CA ASP A 256 12.69 23.90 1.54
C ASP A 256 11.86 23.99 2.83
N ASP A 257 10.80 23.19 2.97
CA ASP A 257 10.06 23.06 4.23
C ASP A 257 10.95 22.36 5.29
N PRO A 258 11.16 22.96 6.47
CA PRO A 258 11.99 22.37 7.53
C PRO A 258 11.46 21.05 8.09
N GLU A 259 10.14 20.80 8.04
CA GLU A 259 9.54 19.54 8.53
C GLU A 259 9.75 18.41 7.51
N VAL A 260 9.47 18.68 6.23
CA VAL A 260 9.71 17.72 5.13
C VAL A 260 11.20 17.40 5.00
N TRP A 261 12.06 18.42 4.99
CA TRP A 261 13.52 18.20 5.02
C TRP A 261 13.94 17.48 6.30
N GLY A 262 13.30 17.79 7.43
CA GLY A 262 13.60 17.29 8.77
C GLY A 262 13.56 15.76 8.89
N GLU A 263 12.65 15.11 8.15
CA GLU A 263 12.52 13.65 8.06
C GLU A 263 13.21 13.07 6.80
N LEU A 264 13.16 13.75 5.64
CA LEU A 264 13.86 13.30 4.41
C LEU A 264 15.37 13.12 4.65
N ARG A 265 16.01 14.06 5.36
CA ARG A 265 17.43 13.98 5.71
C ARG A 265 17.80 12.73 6.52
N ILE A 266 16.85 12.11 7.21
CA ILE A 266 17.09 10.89 7.99
C ILE A 266 17.14 9.68 7.06
N ALA A 267 16.27 9.64 6.05
CA ALA A 267 16.36 8.64 4.99
C ALA A 267 17.65 8.81 4.16
N LEU A 268 18.09 10.05 3.93
CA LEU A 268 19.38 10.34 3.28
C LEU A 268 20.58 9.93 4.12
N GLU A 269 20.56 10.17 5.43
CA GLU A 269 21.58 9.69 6.37
C GLU A 269 21.68 8.15 6.32
N LEU A 270 20.55 7.44 6.34
CA LEU A 270 20.52 5.98 6.23
C LEU A 270 21.07 5.50 4.88
N ALA A 271 20.63 6.08 3.76
CA ALA A 271 21.13 5.75 2.42
C ALA A 271 22.64 6.02 2.28
N ASN A 272 23.12 7.13 2.84
CA ASN A 272 24.54 7.49 2.91
C ASN A 272 25.34 6.43 3.67
N ARG A 273 24.88 6.01 4.87
CA ARG A 273 25.55 4.98 5.67
C ARG A 273 25.57 3.62 4.97
N ILE A 274 24.50 3.27 4.27
CA ILE A 274 24.43 2.05 3.47
C ILE A 274 25.47 2.06 2.34
N LEU A 275 25.55 3.13 1.54
CA LEU A 275 26.58 3.26 0.51
C LEU A 275 28.00 3.19 1.11
N ASN A 276 28.24 3.88 2.23
CA ASN A 276 29.52 3.83 2.94
C ASN A 276 29.90 2.41 3.38
N ALA A 277 28.96 1.62 3.91
CA ALA A 277 29.22 0.23 4.27
C ALA A 277 29.43 -0.69 3.05
N LEU A 278 28.64 -0.52 1.99
CA LEU A 278 28.83 -1.27 0.74
C LEU A 278 30.20 -0.99 0.11
N ILE A 279 30.71 0.25 0.21
CA ILE A 279 32.07 0.63 -0.19
C ILE A 279 33.12 -0.05 0.70
N LYS A 280 33.01 0.09 2.03
CA LYS A 280 33.96 -0.46 3.01
C LYS A 280 34.09 -1.98 2.91
N ASP A 281 32.96 -2.67 2.74
CA ASP A 281 32.90 -4.13 2.63
C ASP A 281 33.22 -4.65 1.20
N LYS A 282 33.51 -3.74 0.26
CA LYS A 282 33.68 -3.96 -1.19
C LYS A 282 32.58 -4.86 -1.76
N HIS A 283 31.34 -4.52 -1.44
CA HIS A 283 30.21 -5.41 -1.66
C HIS A 283 29.95 -5.66 -3.15
N VAL A 284 29.80 -6.94 -3.52
CA VAL A 284 29.75 -7.43 -4.92
C VAL A 284 28.69 -6.72 -5.76
N PHE A 285 27.54 -6.37 -5.17
CA PHE A 285 26.51 -5.57 -5.85
C PHE A 285 27.05 -4.20 -6.32
N LEU A 286 27.58 -3.39 -5.40
CA LEU A 286 28.09 -2.05 -5.73
C LEU A 286 29.33 -2.11 -6.63
N GLN A 287 30.17 -3.13 -6.44
CA GLN A 287 31.28 -3.44 -7.36
C GLN A 287 30.77 -3.73 -8.78
N THR A 288 29.68 -4.49 -8.92
CA THR A 288 29.08 -4.83 -10.22
C THR A 288 28.51 -3.59 -10.91
N LEU A 289 27.82 -2.71 -10.18
CA LEU A 289 27.35 -1.43 -10.73
C LEU A 289 28.50 -0.60 -11.31
N MET A 290 29.50 -0.27 -10.47
CA MET A 290 30.55 0.68 -10.84
C MET A 290 31.60 0.09 -11.79
N PHE A 291 31.92 -1.20 -11.63
CA PHE A 291 33.08 -1.82 -12.28
C PHE A 291 32.78 -3.11 -13.05
N GLY A 292 31.54 -3.62 -13.03
CA GLY A 292 31.14 -4.81 -13.81
C GLY A 292 31.40 -4.61 -15.31
N LYS A 293 31.41 -5.69 -16.11
CA LYS A 293 31.63 -5.58 -17.55
C LYS A 293 30.30 -5.49 -18.29
N LEU A 294 29.98 -4.30 -18.81
CA LEU A 294 28.87 -4.10 -19.75
C LEU A 294 29.24 -4.67 -21.13
N MET A 295 28.34 -5.47 -21.71
CA MET A 295 28.46 -6.08 -23.04
C MET A 295 27.07 -6.22 -23.70
N TYR A 296 27.02 -6.43 -25.01
CA TYR A 296 25.82 -6.98 -25.65
C TYR A 296 25.61 -8.44 -25.20
N TRP A 297 24.35 -8.82 -24.95
CA TRP A 297 23.95 -10.15 -24.51
C TRP A 297 24.46 -11.23 -25.47
N GLU A 298 24.21 -11.08 -26.76
CA GLU A 298 24.68 -12.03 -27.79
C GLU A 298 26.20 -12.11 -27.87
N GLU A 299 26.92 -11.01 -27.66
CA GLU A 299 28.38 -11.03 -27.65
C GLU A 299 28.93 -11.83 -26.45
N ALA A 300 28.39 -11.57 -25.26
CA ALA A 300 28.76 -12.27 -24.04
C ALA A 300 28.39 -13.76 -24.12
N ARG A 301 27.21 -14.09 -24.65
CA ARG A 301 26.76 -15.46 -24.91
C ARG A 301 27.71 -16.18 -25.86
N GLN A 302 27.98 -15.62 -27.03
CA GLN A 302 28.82 -16.27 -28.05
C GLN A 302 30.29 -16.41 -27.64
N LYS A 303 30.85 -15.46 -26.88
CA LYS A 303 32.28 -15.45 -26.53
C LYS A 303 32.61 -16.10 -25.18
N LEU A 304 31.71 -16.01 -24.19
CA LEU A 304 32.01 -16.34 -22.79
C LEU A 304 31.05 -17.39 -22.22
N PHE A 305 29.76 -17.34 -22.58
CA PHE A 305 28.71 -18.17 -21.98
C PHE A 305 27.76 -18.77 -23.04
N PRO A 306 28.24 -19.71 -23.88
CA PRO A 306 27.43 -20.26 -24.98
C PRO A 306 26.20 -21.05 -24.52
N ASP A 307 26.20 -21.45 -23.25
CA ASP A 307 25.16 -22.22 -22.58
C ASP A 307 23.98 -21.36 -22.08
N GLN A 308 24.08 -20.02 -22.18
CA GLN A 308 23.01 -19.08 -21.76
C GLN A 308 21.92 -18.94 -22.84
N PRO A 309 20.67 -18.57 -22.47
CA PRO A 309 19.58 -18.37 -23.42
C PRO A 309 19.87 -17.23 -24.41
N PRO A 310 19.21 -17.20 -25.59
CA PRO A 310 19.35 -16.08 -26.54
C PRO A 310 18.91 -14.76 -25.92
N ALA A 311 19.34 -13.64 -26.51
CA ALA A 311 18.89 -12.32 -26.06
C ALA A 311 17.36 -12.21 -26.12
N PRO A 312 16.69 -11.75 -25.05
CA PRO A 312 15.23 -11.64 -25.03
C PRO A 312 14.70 -10.60 -26.02
N PHE A 313 15.51 -9.57 -26.33
CA PHE A 313 15.20 -8.54 -27.32
C PHE A 313 16.45 -8.19 -28.16
N PRO A 314 16.28 -7.56 -29.34
CA PRO A 314 17.38 -6.97 -30.07
C PRO A 314 18.14 -5.92 -29.22
N ASP A 315 19.46 -5.90 -29.37
CA ASP A 315 20.37 -4.97 -28.69
C ASP A 315 20.35 -5.03 -27.15
N THR A 316 19.79 -6.09 -26.55
CA THR A 316 19.87 -6.33 -25.10
C THR A 316 21.33 -6.31 -24.62
N THR A 317 21.57 -5.64 -23.49
CA THR A 317 22.87 -5.62 -22.83
C THR A 317 22.86 -6.45 -21.55
N VAL A 318 24.05 -6.93 -21.16
CA VAL A 318 24.30 -7.60 -19.88
C VAL A 318 25.38 -6.86 -19.10
N LEU A 319 25.17 -6.72 -17.80
CA LEU A 319 26.17 -6.20 -16.86
C LEU A 319 26.72 -7.37 -16.06
N LEU A 320 27.94 -7.79 -16.40
CA LEU A 320 28.56 -8.96 -15.81
C LEU A 320 29.35 -8.57 -14.56
N SER A 321 29.04 -9.21 -13.43
CA SER A 321 29.83 -9.12 -12.21
C SER A 321 31.25 -9.66 -12.42
N TYR A 322 32.18 -9.28 -11.55
CA TYR A 322 33.59 -9.69 -11.67
C TYR A 322 33.76 -11.22 -11.68
N ASP A 323 33.15 -11.93 -10.74
CA ASP A 323 33.28 -13.39 -10.63
C ASP A 323 32.66 -14.10 -11.83
N PHE A 324 31.47 -13.64 -12.26
CA PHE A 324 30.78 -14.20 -13.43
C PHE A 324 31.62 -13.98 -14.69
N TYR A 325 32.00 -12.73 -15.01
CA TYR A 325 32.85 -12.42 -16.17
C TYR A 325 34.17 -13.20 -16.14
N LYS A 326 34.86 -13.24 -14.99
CA LYS A 326 36.14 -13.95 -14.85
C LYS A 326 35.99 -15.45 -15.09
N SER A 327 34.89 -16.07 -14.66
CA SER A 327 34.64 -17.50 -14.91
C SER A 327 34.53 -17.81 -16.41
N GLY A 328 33.71 -17.04 -17.14
CA GLY A 328 33.55 -17.19 -18.60
C GLY A 328 34.82 -16.84 -19.36
N PHE A 329 35.50 -15.75 -18.98
CA PHE A 329 36.76 -15.32 -19.60
C PHE A 329 37.87 -16.35 -19.43
N THR A 330 38.01 -16.94 -18.22
CA THR A 330 39.04 -17.97 -17.97
C THR A 330 38.74 -19.27 -18.72
N LYS A 331 37.46 -19.64 -18.87
CA LYS A 331 37.00 -20.77 -19.70
C LYS A 331 37.29 -20.55 -21.19
N ALA A 332 37.03 -19.34 -21.70
CA ALA A 332 37.19 -18.98 -23.11
C ALA A 332 38.66 -18.70 -23.51
N PHE A 333 39.47 -18.16 -22.59
CA PHE A 333 40.86 -17.73 -22.84
C PHE A 333 41.84 -18.28 -21.78
N PRO A 334 42.08 -19.61 -21.73
CA PRO A 334 42.94 -20.21 -20.71
C PRO A 334 44.36 -19.62 -20.70
N GLY A 335 44.82 -19.18 -19.52
CA GLY A 335 46.15 -18.60 -19.32
C GLY A 335 46.28 -17.12 -19.67
N VAL A 336 45.22 -16.46 -20.15
CA VAL A 336 45.20 -15.00 -20.34
C VAL A 336 44.73 -14.32 -19.02
N PRO A 337 45.47 -13.33 -18.48
CA PRO A 337 45.02 -12.57 -17.31
C PRO A 337 43.69 -11.86 -17.56
N CYS A 338 42.79 -11.87 -16.58
CA CYS A 338 41.50 -11.19 -16.72
C CYS A 338 41.69 -9.69 -16.53
N SER A 339 41.22 -8.86 -17.46
CA SER A 339 41.34 -7.40 -17.38
C SER A 339 40.67 -6.81 -16.14
N MET A 340 39.61 -7.47 -15.63
CA MET A 340 38.93 -7.06 -14.40
C MET A 340 39.68 -7.43 -13.12
N ASP A 341 40.80 -8.18 -13.16
CA ASP A 341 41.60 -8.48 -11.96
C ASP A 341 42.13 -7.20 -11.28
N ALA A 342 42.25 -6.10 -12.02
CA ALA A 342 42.56 -4.78 -11.49
C ALA A 342 41.49 -4.28 -10.49
N VAL A 343 40.20 -4.59 -10.71
CA VAL A 343 39.05 -4.13 -9.89
C VAL A 343 39.12 -4.66 -8.46
N MET A 344 39.71 -5.84 -8.26
CA MET A 344 39.88 -6.41 -6.91
C MET A 344 40.90 -5.64 -6.07
N ASN A 345 41.82 -4.92 -6.71
CA ASN A 345 42.85 -4.11 -6.05
C ASN A 345 42.38 -2.66 -5.77
N THR A 346 41.20 -2.26 -6.27
CA THR A 346 40.62 -0.93 -6.05
C THR A 346 40.47 -0.64 -4.55
N THR A 347 40.92 0.53 -4.09
CA THR A 347 40.88 0.95 -2.68
C THR A 347 39.51 1.51 -2.28
N GLU A 348 39.26 1.70 -0.98
CA GLU A 348 38.03 2.37 -0.50
C GLU A 348 37.89 3.77 -1.12
N GLU A 349 38.99 4.52 -1.17
CA GLU A 349 39.01 5.87 -1.75
C GLU A 349 38.64 5.85 -3.24
N GLN A 350 39.16 4.90 -4.01
CA GLN A 350 38.82 4.77 -5.44
C GLN A 350 37.35 4.37 -5.66
N TYR A 351 36.74 3.60 -4.74
CA TYR A 351 35.28 3.38 -4.74
C TYR A 351 34.52 4.69 -4.51
N ARG A 352 34.97 5.53 -3.56
CA ARG A 352 34.37 6.84 -3.27
C ARG A 352 34.51 7.81 -4.44
N GLU A 353 35.71 7.91 -5.01
CA GLU A 353 36.01 8.75 -6.18
C GLU A 353 35.14 8.35 -7.37
N GLN A 354 35.06 7.06 -7.72
CA GLN A 354 34.21 6.60 -8.84
C GLN A 354 32.72 6.82 -8.56
N LEU A 355 32.24 6.61 -7.33
CA LEU A 355 30.84 6.84 -6.99
C LEU A 355 30.48 8.33 -7.05
N CYS A 356 31.37 9.19 -6.54
CA CYS A 356 31.23 10.64 -6.65
C CYS A 356 31.27 11.11 -8.11
N LEU A 357 32.11 10.52 -8.96
CA LEU A 357 32.19 10.82 -10.39
C LEU A 357 30.88 10.45 -11.10
N LEU A 358 30.43 9.20 -10.98
CA LEU A 358 29.20 8.71 -11.60
C LEU A 358 27.95 9.43 -11.08
N GLY A 359 27.91 9.77 -9.79
CA GLY A 359 26.82 10.54 -9.18
C GLY A 359 26.94 12.06 -9.35
N SER A 360 28.03 12.60 -9.91
CA SER A 360 28.37 14.03 -9.84
C SER A 360 27.31 14.97 -10.42
N GLY A 361 26.59 14.54 -11.46
CA GLY A 361 25.51 15.31 -12.09
C GLY A 361 24.11 14.96 -11.57
N GLN A 362 23.97 14.14 -10.53
CA GLN A 362 22.68 13.63 -10.08
C GLN A 362 21.89 14.68 -9.30
N ASP A 363 20.65 14.90 -9.72
CA ASP A 363 19.72 15.87 -9.14
C ASP A 363 18.40 15.16 -8.76
N TRP A 364 17.83 15.52 -7.63
CA TRP A 364 16.66 14.87 -7.04
C TRP A 364 15.46 15.80 -7.06
N ALA A 365 14.31 15.28 -7.45
CA ALA A 365 13.02 15.96 -7.33
C ALA A 365 12.13 15.20 -6.35
N LEU A 366 11.65 15.89 -5.31
CA LEU A 366 10.53 15.38 -4.51
C LEU A 366 9.25 15.65 -5.28
N ALA A 367 8.53 14.60 -5.67
CA ALA A 367 7.33 14.69 -6.49
C ALA A 367 6.10 14.17 -5.74
N SER A 368 5.06 15.02 -5.67
CA SER A 368 3.70 14.54 -5.41
C SER A 368 3.27 13.64 -6.58
N ILE A 369 2.74 12.47 -6.25
CA ILE A 369 2.17 11.54 -7.22
C ILE A 369 0.83 12.14 -7.70
N GLU A 370 0.68 12.45 -8.99
CA GLU A 370 -0.60 13.00 -9.50
C GLU A 370 -1.79 12.05 -9.34
N HIS A 371 -1.58 10.75 -9.14
CA HIS A 371 -2.63 9.82 -8.70
C HIS A 371 -3.18 10.12 -7.29
N ALA A 372 -2.38 10.71 -6.39
CA ALA A 372 -2.85 11.20 -5.09
C ALA A 372 -3.73 12.45 -5.21
N ASN A 373 -3.76 13.15 -6.35
CA ASN A 373 -4.63 14.32 -6.55
C ASN A 373 -6.13 13.95 -6.65
N ARG A 374 -6.51 12.66 -6.70
CA ARG A 374 -7.91 12.23 -6.50
C ARG A 374 -8.33 12.23 -5.02
N THR A 375 -7.39 12.34 -4.08
CA THR A 375 -7.64 12.50 -2.64
C THR A 375 -6.99 13.79 -2.16
N ARG A 376 -7.75 14.90 -2.29
CA ARG A 376 -7.35 16.27 -1.93
C ARG A 376 -7.03 16.49 -0.44
N GLU A 377 -7.06 15.43 0.36
CA GLU A 377 -6.81 15.37 1.80
C GLU A 377 -5.45 14.71 2.14
N GLY A 378 -4.66 14.26 1.15
CA GLY A 378 -3.41 13.50 1.34
C GLY A 378 -2.21 14.22 1.97
N GLY A 379 -2.43 15.31 2.71
CA GLY A 379 -1.41 16.21 3.23
C GLY A 379 -1.22 16.16 4.75
N ARG A 380 -0.79 15.01 5.31
CA ARG A 380 -0.13 14.85 6.64
C ARG A 380 0.32 13.39 6.85
N THR A 381 1.63 13.14 6.90
CA THR A 381 2.17 11.75 6.98
C THR A 381 3.49 11.62 7.75
N TYR A 382 4.34 12.65 7.72
CA TYR A 382 5.62 12.63 8.45
C TYR A 382 5.47 12.73 9.98
N THR A 383 4.23 12.88 10.45
CA THR A 383 3.87 13.06 11.86
C THR A 383 3.42 11.78 12.58
N SER A 384 3.26 10.62 11.92
CA SER A 384 2.73 9.41 12.58
C SER A 384 3.35 9.18 13.96
N ASP A 385 2.50 9.16 14.99
CA ASP A 385 2.88 8.95 16.38
C ASP A 385 3.31 7.49 16.66
N ARG A 386 3.11 6.59 15.68
CA ARG A 386 3.55 5.20 15.73
C ARG A 386 4.98 5.08 15.23
N ASN A 387 5.90 4.79 16.15
CA ASN A 387 7.33 4.69 15.83
C ASN A 387 7.63 3.59 14.80
N THR A 388 6.86 2.48 14.77
CA THR A 388 7.05 1.40 13.78
C THR A 388 6.81 1.89 12.36
N GLU A 389 5.69 2.58 12.13
CA GLU A 389 5.34 3.15 10.84
C GLU A 389 6.42 4.14 10.39
N ARG A 390 6.86 5.04 11.28
CA ARG A 390 7.89 6.03 10.98
C ARG A 390 9.26 5.41 10.64
N VAL A 391 9.73 4.45 11.44
CA VAL A 391 10.99 3.73 11.21
C VAL A 391 10.95 2.97 9.89
N THR A 392 9.82 2.31 9.61
CA THR A 392 9.53 1.60 8.36
C THR A 392 9.54 2.54 7.15
N LEU A 393 8.86 3.69 7.24
CA LEU A 393 8.79 4.71 6.20
C LEU A 393 10.17 5.29 5.87
N VAL A 394 10.95 5.67 6.88
CA VAL A 394 12.30 6.24 6.69
C VAL A 394 13.21 5.25 5.96
N ALA A 395 13.15 3.98 6.35
CA ALA A 395 13.91 2.94 5.69
C ALA A 395 13.40 2.67 4.26
N SER A 396 12.08 2.61 4.05
CA SER A 396 11.48 2.48 2.71
C SER A 396 11.87 3.64 1.80
N LEU A 397 11.96 4.86 2.33
CA LEU A 397 12.40 6.04 1.58
C LEU A 397 13.90 5.97 1.23
N ALA A 398 14.75 5.57 2.18
CA ALA A 398 16.17 5.30 1.91
C ALA A 398 16.35 4.21 0.84
N ASN A 399 15.48 3.20 0.87
CA ASN A 399 15.43 2.10 -0.08
C ASN A 399 15.04 2.56 -1.50
N THR A 400 14.10 3.50 -1.59
CA THR A 400 13.71 4.17 -2.85
C THR A 400 14.83 5.06 -3.37
N ILE A 401 15.48 5.85 -2.51
CA ILE A 401 16.66 6.65 -2.87
C ILE A 401 17.76 5.76 -3.49
N LEU A 402 18.05 4.60 -2.89
CA LEU A 402 19.07 3.66 -3.40
C LEU A 402 18.64 2.92 -4.69
N HIS A 403 17.35 2.61 -4.84
CA HIS A 403 16.77 2.06 -6.06
C HIS A 403 16.99 3.01 -7.22
N GLU A 404 16.50 4.25 -7.12
CA GLU A 404 16.61 5.26 -8.17
C GLU A 404 18.07 5.72 -8.40
N PHE A 405 18.90 5.77 -7.35
CA PHE A 405 20.32 6.05 -7.50
C PHE A 405 21.03 5.02 -8.38
N THR A 406 20.58 3.75 -8.33
CA THR A 406 21.17 2.69 -9.13
C THR A 406 20.85 2.87 -10.63
N HIS A 407 19.65 3.33 -10.96
CA HIS A 407 19.28 3.77 -12.31
C HIS A 407 20.17 4.91 -12.80
N ALA A 408 20.36 5.93 -11.95
CA ALA A 408 21.23 7.08 -12.23
C ALA A 408 22.70 6.68 -12.46
N LEU A 409 23.24 5.77 -11.64
CA LEU A 409 24.59 5.24 -11.80
C LEU A 409 24.75 4.51 -13.14
N MET A 410 23.80 3.63 -13.48
CA MET A 410 23.86 2.88 -14.74
C MET A 410 23.75 3.83 -15.95
N ALA A 411 22.81 4.77 -15.92
CA ALA A 411 22.63 5.77 -16.98
C ALA A 411 23.86 6.68 -17.16
N SER A 412 24.56 7.01 -16.07
CA SER A 412 25.80 7.81 -16.12
C SER A 412 26.96 6.99 -16.66
N ARG A 413 27.10 5.75 -16.20
CA ARG A 413 28.13 4.82 -16.64
C ARG A 413 28.03 4.46 -18.12
N SER A 414 26.84 4.22 -18.65
CA SER A 414 26.63 3.98 -20.09
C SER A 414 27.13 5.14 -20.97
N ARG A 415 27.22 6.37 -20.44
CA ARG A 415 27.79 7.54 -21.14
C ARG A 415 29.32 7.58 -21.10
N GLU A 416 29.95 7.00 -20.08
CA GLU A 416 31.41 6.85 -20.01
C GLU A 416 31.89 5.71 -20.93
N ASP A 417 31.18 4.57 -20.89
CA ASP A 417 31.42 3.39 -21.73
C ASP A 417 31.08 3.65 -23.24
N ASP A 418 30.39 4.76 -23.58
CA ASP A 418 29.91 5.13 -24.93
C ASP A 418 31.04 5.36 -25.97
N SER A 419 32.31 5.38 -25.52
CA SER A 419 33.48 5.30 -26.42
C SER A 419 33.62 3.95 -27.14
N TYR A 420 32.96 2.90 -26.64
CA TYR A 420 32.90 1.56 -27.25
C TYR A 420 31.64 1.35 -28.13
N LEU A 421 30.55 2.09 -27.89
CA LEU A 421 29.27 1.95 -28.59
C LEU A 421 29.20 2.91 -29.79
N ASN A 422 29.80 2.48 -30.89
CA ASN A 422 30.12 3.35 -32.02
C ASN A 422 28.88 3.84 -32.81
N THR A 423 28.39 5.04 -32.47
CA THR A 423 27.67 5.98 -33.36
C THR A 423 26.49 5.44 -34.20
N THR A 424 25.33 5.18 -33.60
CA THR A 424 24.05 5.42 -34.33
C THR A 424 22.83 5.69 -33.43
N VAL A 425 22.70 5.04 -32.27
CA VAL A 425 21.48 5.14 -31.43
C VAL A 425 21.55 6.33 -30.47
N ARG A 426 21.52 7.54 -31.03
CA ARG A 426 21.49 8.80 -30.24
C ARG A 426 20.07 9.25 -29.86
N HIS A 427 19.07 8.40 -30.07
CA HIS A 427 17.69 8.66 -29.68
C HIS A 427 17.44 8.18 -28.24
N VAL A 428 17.64 9.12 -27.31
CA VAL A 428 16.57 9.60 -26.42
C VAL A 428 15.28 8.75 -26.53
N ILE A 429 14.88 8.10 -25.43
CA ILE A 429 13.82 7.07 -25.31
C ILE A 429 14.29 5.64 -25.67
N ASP A 430 15.22 5.12 -24.87
CA ASP A 430 15.24 3.70 -24.49
C ASP A 430 15.70 3.57 -23.03
N LEU A 431 15.13 4.44 -22.16
CA LEU A 431 15.31 4.40 -20.69
C LEU A 431 14.86 3.07 -20.07
N TYR A 432 14.20 2.20 -20.86
CA TYR A 432 13.73 0.87 -20.47
C TYR A 432 14.69 -0.27 -20.84
N LYS A 433 15.81 0.01 -21.54
CA LYS A 433 16.83 -0.99 -21.90
C LYS A 433 18.01 -0.97 -20.95
N GLU A 434 17.69 -1.16 -19.68
CA GLU A 434 18.68 -1.41 -18.65
C GLU A 434 19.36 -2.78 -18.88
N PRO A 435 20.62 -2.96 -18.46
CA PRO A 435 21.30 -4.23 -18.64
C PRO A 435 20.78 -5.28 -17.66
N TYR A 436 20.69 -6.52 -18.12
CA TYR A 436 20.46 -7.66 -17.23
C TYR A 436 21.76 -7.98 -16.46
N VAL A 437 21.73 -8.03 -15.13
CA VAL A 437 22.90 -8.42 -14.34
C VAL A 437 23.10 -9.93 -14.39
N ASP A 438 24.31 -10.38 -14.79
CA ASP A 438 24.69 -11.80 -14.86
C ASP A 438 23.67 -12.71 -15.59
N PHE A 439 23.07 -12.22 -16.69
CA PHE A 439 22.01 -12.92 -17.45
C PHE A 439 20.72 -13.20 -16.66
N ALA A 440 20.42 -12.48 -15.57
CA ALA A 440 19.18 -12.63 -14.80
C ALA A 440 17.89 -12.49 -15.66
N SER A 441 16.73 -12.85 -15.08
CA SER A 441 15.43 -12.79 -15.77
C SER A 441 14.87 -11.38 -16.00
N GLN A 442 15.44 -10.33 -15.40
CA GLN A 442 14.86 -8.97 -15.40
C GLN A 442 15.92 -7.90 -15.71
N ALA A 443 15.54 -6.96 -16.59
CA ALA A 443 16.24 -5.70 -16.83
C ALA A 443 15.55 -4.57 -16.04
N GLU A 444 15.92 -4.44 -14.76
CA GLU A 444 15.58 -3.30 -13.90
C GLU A 444 16.64 -3.22 -12.79
N MET A 445 17.51 -2.23 -12.87
CA MET A 445 18.72 -2.12 -12.07
C MET A 445 18.41 -1.70 -10.63
N GLY A 446 17.48 -0.77 -10.45
CA GLY A 446 16.84 -0.49 -9.17
C GLY A 446 16.11 -1.72 -8.60
N GLY A 447 15.53 -2.57 -9.45
CA GLY A 447 14.89 -3.84 -9.13
C GLY A 447 15.89 -4.91 -8.71
N ILE A 448 17.10 -4.88 -9.26
CA ILE A 448 18.21 -5.72 -8.81
C ILE A 448 18.71 -5.24 -7.43
N VAL A 449 18.66 -3.94 -7.11
CA VAL A 449 18.68 -3.49 -5.70
C VAL A 449 17.49 -4.14 -4.98
N GLY A 450 16.29 -4.01 -5.53
CA GLY A 450 14.99 -4.61 -5.13
C GLY A 450 15.07 -6.05 -4.60
N ILE A 451 15.81 -6.88 -5.30
CA ILE A 451 15.94 -8.33 -5.07
C ILE A 451 17.13 -8.62 -4.16
N ARG A 452 18.29 -8.01 -4.46
CA ARG A 452 19.54 -8.16 -3.70
C ARG A 452 19.59 -7.11 -2.57
N LYS A 453 18.49 -6.91 -1.83
CA LYS A 453 18.24 -5.64 -1.12
C LYS A 453 18.79 -5.54 0.30
N PRO A 454 19.43 -4.39 0.63
CA PRO A 454 19.59 -3.88 1.99
C PRO A 454 18.34 -3.90 2.86
N ILE A 455 17.23 -3.36 2.35
CA ILE A 455 16.04 -2.96 3.11
C ILE A 455 14.80 -3.53 2.44
N ALA A 456 13.86 -4.08 3.21
CA ALA A 456 12.60 -4.60 2.65
C ALA A 456 11.78 -3.51 1.95
N SER A 457 10.97 -3.91 0.97
CA SER A 457 9.94 -3.05 0.38
C SER A 457 8.72 -3.03 1.30
N CYS A 458 8.00 -1.90 1.33
CA CYS A 458 6.74 -1.79 2.06
C CYS A 458 5.60 -1.75 1.06
N VAL A 459 4.57 -2.57 1.25
CA VAL A 459 3.29 -2.40 0.56
C VAL A 459 2.35 -1.69 1.53
N LYS A 460 1.63 -0.69 1.03
CA LYS A 460 0.45 -0.14 1.71
C LYS A 460 -0.76 -0.87 1.15
N VAL A 461 -1.66 -1.32 2.02
CA VAL A 461 -3.00 -1.76 1.62
C VAL A 461 -3.98 -0.84 2.34
N PRO A 462 -4.95 -0.24 1.62
CA PRO A 462 -6.01 0.50 2.26
C PRO A 462 -6.84 -0.46 3.11
N LEU A 463 -6.96 -0.20 4.41
CA LEU A 463 -7.84 -1.00 5.26
C LEU A 463 -9.31 -0.65 5.00
N LEU A 464 -10.10 -1.66 4.64
CA LEU A 464 -11.55 -1.57 4.56
C LEU A 464 -12.23 -1.70 5.93
N THR A 465 -11.71 -1.00 6.95
CA THR A 465 -12.37 -0.93 8.27
C THR A 465 -13.55 0.05 8.23
N SER A 466 -14.65 -0.46 7.67
CA SER A 466 -16.04 0.01 7.77
C SER A 466 -16.40 1.39 7.20
N ASN A 467 -17.10 1.36 6.06
CA ASN A 467 -18.07 2.37 5.56
C ASN A 467 -17.61 3.82 5.29
N SER A 468 -16.30 4.06 5.15
CA SER A 468 -15.77 5.16 4.31
C SER A 468 -15.07 4.55 3.10
N ALA A 469 -15.24 5.03 1.86
CA ALA A 469 -15.02 6.41 1.41
C ALA A 469 -13.61 6.95 1.75
N TYR A 470 -12.62 6.06 1.88
CA TYR A 470 -11.22 6.34 2.19
C TYR A 470 -11.03 7.09 3.52
N GLY A 471 -11.21 6.40 4.64
CA GLY A 471 -10.51 6.77 5.87
C GLY A 471 -9.00 6.77 5.62
N PRO A 472 -8.23 7.69 6.22
CA PRO A 472 -6.79 7.86 5.95
C PRO A 472 -5.90 6.74 6.52
N ASP A 473 -6.47 5.64 6.99
CA ASP A 473 -5.80 4.56 7.71
C ASP A 473 -5.24 3.49 6.73
N ASP A 474 -4.37 3.94 5.83
CA ASP A 474 -3.43 3.06 5.13
C ASP A 474 -2.50 2.42 6.17
N ILE A 475 -2.76 1.18 6.57
CA ILE A 475 -1.79 0.46 7.39
C ILE A 475 -0.55 0.15 6.55
N LEU A 476 0.58 0.67 7.02
CA LEU A 476 1.90 0.19 6.65
C LEU A 476 2.04 -1.23 7.17
N LEU A 477 1.84 -2.17 6.25
CA LEU A 477 1.95 -3.59 6.53
C LEU A 477 3.40 -3.97 6.83
N ALA A 478 3.57 -5.19 7.36
CA ALA A 478 4.86 -5.82 7.54
C ALA A 478 5.71 -5.65 6.27
N PRO A 479 6.82 -4.91 6.36
CA PRO A 479 7.72 -4.76 5.23
C PRO A 479 8.26 -6.12 4.83
N HIS A 480 8.48 -6.33 3.54
CA HIS A 480 8.86 -7.63 3.04
C HIS A 480 9.83 -7.57 1.86
N ARG A 481 10.56 -8.65 1.69
CA ARG A 481 11.36 -8.92 0.49
C ARG A 481 10.64 -9.96 -0.34
N LYS A 482 10.66 -9.84 -1.66
CA LYS A 482 10.21 -10.86 -2.61
C LYS A 482 11.41 -11.20 -3.50
N THR A 483 11.74 -12.48 -3.66
CA THR A 483 12.61 -12.90 -4.77
C THR A 483 11.83 -12.79 -6.08
N TRP A 484 12.53 -12.94 -7.20
CA TRP A 484 11.90 -12.94 -8.51
C TRP A 484 11.50 -14.33 -8.99
N PRO A 485 10.53 -14.41 -9.90
CA PRO A 485 9.79 -13.29 -10.53
C PRO A 485 8.70 -12.69 -9.61
N PHE A 486 8.27 -11.45 -9.82
CA PHE A 486 7.07 -10.96 -9.11
C PHE A 486 5.80 -11.53 -9.78
N PRO A 487 4.80 -11.98 -9.01
CA PRO A 487 3.60 -12.62 -9.56
C PRO A 487 2.68 -11.62 -10.28
N ASP A 488 2.66 -10.37 -9.81
CA ASP A 488 1.76 -9.30 -10.25
C ASP A 488 2.17 -8.66 -11.60
N LEU A 489 3.15 -9.24 -12.30
CA LEU A 489 3.73 -8.73 -13.56
C LEU A 489 2.96 -9.17 -14.79
N THR A 490 1.78 -8.58 -14.96
CA THR A 490 0.99 -8.64 -16.20
C THR A 490 1.61 -7.75 -17.30
N GLN A 491 2.83 -8.10 -17.74
CA GLN A 491 3.60 -7.43 -18.83
C GLN A 491 3.90 -5.93 -18.65
N SER A 492 3.56 -5.30 -17.51
CA SER A 492 3.66 -3.85 -17.34
C SER A 492 5.11 -3.35 -17.28
N SER A 493 5.39 -2.30 -18.05
CA SER A 493 6.75 -1.81 -18.35
C SER A 493 7.44 -1.06 -17.20
N SER A 494 6.73 -0.77 -16.12
CA SER A 494 7.25 0.02 -14.97
C SER A 494 8.17 -0.77 -14.04
N LEU A 495 8.17 -2.11 -14.12
CA LEU A 495 9.00 -3.00 -13.31
C LEU A 495 9.99 -3.80 -14.19
N GLY A 496 10.41 -3.21 -15.31
CA GLY A 496 11.45 -3.74 -16.19
C GLY A 496 11.02 -4.85 -17.13
N GLN A 497 11.95 -5.31 -17.97
CA GLN A 497 11.66 -6.26 -19.04
C GLN A 497 11.98 -7.71 -18.61
N LEU A 498 10.97 -8.58 -18.60
CA LEU A 498 11.13 -10.02 -18.33
C LEU A 498 11.70 -10.75 -19.55
N ALA A 499 12.77 -11.53 -19.34
CA ALA A 499 13.27 -12.47 -20.34
C ALA A 499 12.37 -13.72 -20.37
N GLN A 500 11.41 -13.76 -21.31
CA GLN A 500 10.32 -14.75 -21.35
C GLN A 500 10.78 -16.23 -21.44
N GLU A 501 11.99 -16.51 -21.95
CA GLU A 501 12.57 -17.86 -22.06
C GLU A 501 13.60 -18.17 -20.95
N HIS A 502 13.80 -17.27 -19.98
CA HIS A 502 14.79 -17.48 -18.92
C HIS A 502 14.29 -18.50 -17.88
N SER A 503 15.18 -19.37 -17.38
CA SER A 503 14.82 -20.43 -16.42
C SER A 503 14.19 -19.90 -15.12
N ALA A 504 14.68 -18.77 -14.59
CA ALA A 504 14.07 -18.07 -13.46
C ALA A 504 12.74 -17.32 -13.80
N ALA A 505 12.15 -17.58 -14.96
CA ALA A 505 10.83 -17.09 -15.38
C ALA A 505 9.91 -18.23 -15.87
N THR A 506 10.33 -19.50 -15.77
CA THR A 506 9.44 -20.62 -16.03
C THR A 506 8.40 -20.74 -14.93
N ALA A 507 7.27 -21.38 -15.23
CA ALA A 507 6.43 -21.94 -14.17
C ALA A 507 7.28 -22.83 -13.24
N GLU A 508 6.85 -22.98 -11.98
CA GLU A 508 7.51 -23.77 -10.92
C GLU A 508 8.72 -23.10 -10.21
N VAL A 509 9.09 -21.87 -10.54
CA VAL A 509 10.12 -21.12 -9.77
C VAL A 509 9.56 -20.61 -8.44
N ASP A 510 10.17 -20.97 -7.31
CA ASP A 510 9.81 -20.48 -5.98
C ASP A 510 10.02 -18.96 -5.84
N ILE A 511 8.92 -18.22 -5.71
CA ILE A 511 8.90 -16.84 -5.23
C ILE A 511 8.96 -16.88 -3.71
N LYS A 512 10.15 -16.63 -3.15
CA LYS A 512 10.34 -16.48 -1.71
C LYS A 512 9.90 -15.08 -1.28
N LEU A 513 8.83 -15.02 -0.49
CA LEU A 513 8.43 -13.86 0.29
C LEU A 513 9.09 -13.97 1.67
N THR A 514 9.71 -12.90 2.17
CA THR A 514 10.24 -12.80 3.54
C THR A 514 9.63 -11.58 4.23
N LEU A 515 8.95 -11.76 5.35
CA LEU A 515 8.54 -10.66 6.24
C LEU A 515 9.74 -10.18 7.08
N VAL A 516 9.90 -8.87 7.17
CA VAL A 516 11.00 -8.23 7.89
C VAL A 516 10.40 -7.45 9.07
N PRO A 517 10.66 -7.86 10.33
CA PRO A 517 10.14 -7.16 11.50
C PRO A 517 10.64 -5.71 11.57
N SER A 518 9.76 -4.80 11.99
CA SER A 518 10.06 -3.40 12.37
C SER A 518 11.27 -3.27 13.31
N LEU A 519 11.46 -4.25 14.20
CA LEU A 519 12.65 -4.44 15.03
C LEU A 519 13.96 -4.34 14.22
N TRP A 520 14.05 -5.00 13.06
CA TRP A 520 15.23 -4.96 12.20
C TRP A 520 15.45 -3.55 11.62
N PHE A 521 14.38 -2.88 11.23
CA PHE A 521 14.44 -1.50 10.77
C PHE A 521 14.91 -0.55 11.87
N SER A 522 14.45 -0.71 13.12
CA SER A 522 14.95 0.10 14.25
C SER A 522 16.43 -0.12 14.54
N MET A 523 16.94 -1.34 14.34
CA MET A 523 18.37 -1.64 14.50
C MET A 523 19.21 -0.91 13.44
N ILE A 524 18.89 -1.02 12.14
CA ILE A 524 19.63 -0.27 11.10
C ILE A 524 19.43 1.25 11.22
N MET A 525 18.34 1.68 11.88
CA MET A 525 18.05 3.06 12.21
C MET A 525 18.73 3.54 13.50
N SER A 526 19.57 2.75 14.18
CA SER A 526 20.23 3.16 15.43
C SER A 526 21.69 3.54 15.26
N GLU A 527 22.17 4.45 16.12
CA GLU A 527 23.61 4.76 16.21
C GLU A 527 24.47 3.55 16.63
N GLU A 528 23.91 2.65 17.44
CA GLU A 528 24.61 1.48 17.98
C GLU A 528 25.00 0.51 16.86
N PHE A 529 24.09 0.21 15.94
CA PHE A 529 24.38 -0.68 14.80
C PHE A 529 25.57 -0.17 13.96
N TRP A 530 25.57 1.11 13.60
CA TRP A 530 26.62 1.69 12.76
C TRP A 530 27.98 1.82 13.47
N LYS A 531 27.98 2.03 14.80
CA LYS A 531 29.19 2.13 15.63
C LYS A 531 29.69 0.81 16.20
N ASN A 532 28.96 -0.29 16.04
CA ASN A 532 29.37 -1.59 16.55
C ASN A 532 30.49 -2.20 15.68
N ASP A 533 31.72 -2.19 16.20
CA ASP A 533 32.89 -2.80 15.56
C ASP A 533 32.91 -4.35 15.61
N LEU A 534 32.05 -4.97 16.43
CA LEU A 534 31.86 -6.42 16.44
C LEU A 534 31.05 -6.93 15.23
N VAL A 535 30.58 -6.02 14.38
CA VAL A 535 29.92 -6.30 13.09
C VAL A 535 30.95 -6.12 11.97
N PRO A 536 31.66 -7.18 11.56
CA PRO A 536 32.88 -7.08 10.74
C PRO A 536 32.62 -6.70 9.28
N ARG A 537 31.44 -7.06 8.76
CA ARG A 537 30.94 -6.66 7.44
C ARG A 537 29.47 -6.31 7.62
N LYS A 538 29.15 -5.02 7.60
CA LYS A 538 27.77 -4.57 7.85
C LYS A 538 26.82 -4.96 6.72
N SER A 539 27.34 -5.24 5.54
CA SER A 539 26.59 -5.71 4.37
C SER A 539 26.40 -7.23 4.26
N ASP A 540 26.83 -8.03 5.25
CA ASP A 540 26.57 -9.49 5.25
C ASP A 540 25.07 -9.77 5.47
N ASN A 541 24.51 -10.73 4.71
CA ASN A 541 23.05 -10.93 4.59
C ASN A 541 22.31 -9.60 4.36
N PHE A 542 22.95 -8.78 3.51
CA PHE A 542 22.68 -7.40 3.14
C PHE A 542 22.72 -6.33 4.23
N PHE A 543 22.09 -6.51 5.40
CA PHE A 543 22.41 -5.77 6.64
C PHE A 543 22.00 -6.60 7.87
N HIS A 544 22.48 -7.84 7.94
CA HIS A 544 22.09 -8.85 8.93
C HIS A 544 20.56 -9.11 9.01
N ALA A 545 19.87 -8.87 7.89
CA ALA A 545 18.46 -9.17 7.70
C ALA A 545 18.30 -10.68 7.44
N ILE A 546 18.25 -11.48 8.49
CA ILE A 546 18.06 -12.93 8.40
C ILE A 546 16.60 -13.24 8.04
N ASP A 547 16.43 -14.16 7.10
CA ASP A 547 15.15 -14.66 6.59
C ASP A 547 14.44 -15.57 7.61
N TYR A 548 13.88 -15.00 8.68
CA TYR A 548 13.18 -15.81 9.70
C TYR A 548 11.76 -16.20 9.27
N PHE A 549 11.00 -15.26 8.69
CA PHE A 549 9.56 -15.40 8.42
C PHE A 549 9.31 -15.43 6.92
N CYS A 550 9.17 -16.61 6.32
CA CYS A 550 9.19 -16.77 4.87
C CYS A 550 8.07 -17.67 4.34
N SER A 551 7.52 -17.35 3.17
CA SER A 551 6.80 -18.32 2.32
C SER A 551 7.52 -18.51 0.99
N ARG A 552 7.25 -19.66 0.36
CA ARG A 552 7.70 -20.03 -0.98
C ARG A 552 6.46 -20.29 -1.80
N ASN A 553 6.27 -19.53 -2.87
CA ASN A 553 5.08 -19.55 -3.70
C ASN A 553 5.50 -19.90 -5.12
N PRO A 554 5.04 -21.00 -5.73
CA PRO A 554 5.43 -21.32 -7.10
C PRO A 554 4.93 -20.23 -8.06
N TYR A 555 5.82 -19.76 -8.94
CA TYR A 555 5.43 -18.82 -9.99
C TYR A 555 4.55 -19.51 -11.02
N HIS A 556 3.41 -18.88 -11.33
CA HIS A 556 2.51 -19.27 -12.39
C HIS A 556 2.24 -18.06 -13.31
N PRO A 557 2.93 -17.96 -14.47
CA PRO A 557 2.77 -16.84 -15.38
C PRO A 557 1.30 -16.67 -15.80
N GLY A 558 0.74 -15.48 -15.60
CA GLY A 558 -0.63 -15.16 -16.00
C GLY A 558 -1.74 -15.72 -15.10
N TYR A 559 -1.41 -16.29 -13.94
CA TYR A 559 -2.38 -16.75 -12.94
C TYR A 559 -2.17 -16.04 -11.60
N GLU A 560 -3.12 -15.19 -11.22
CA GLU A 560 -3.21 -14.63 -9.86
C GLU A 560 -3.87 -15.62 -8.87
N ASP A 561 -4.15 -16.85 -9.30
CA ASP A 561 -4.94 -17.86 -8.58
C ASP A 561 -4.40 -18.09 -7.16
N GLU A 562 -5.25 -17.79 -6.20
CA GLU A 562 -4.94 -17.78 -4.77
C GLU A 562 -4.45 -19.13 -4.23
N LYS A 563 -4.76 -20.23 -4.94
CA LYS A 563 -4.36 -21.59 -4.58
C LYS A 563 -2.83 -21.79 -4.48
N TYR A 564 -2.05 -20.91 -5.11
CA TYR A 564 -0.59 -20.98 -5.16
C TYR A 564 0.12 -20.04 -4.17
N LYS A 565 -0.63 -19.28 -3.36
CA LYS A 565 -0.10 -18.31 -2.39
C LYS A 565 -0.15 -18.91 -0.97
N HIS A 566 1.01 -19.31 -0.46
CA HIS A 566 1.20 -19.86 0.87
C HIS A 566 1.53 -18.74 1.90
N PRO A 567 0.97 -18.81 3.12
CA PRO A 567 1.30 -17.87 4.19
C PRO A 567 2.76 -18.04 4.63
N PRO A 568 3.47 -16.97 5.03
CA PRO A 568 4.78 -17.08 5.65
C PRO A 568 4.79 -17.99 6.87
N ILE A 569 5.91 -18.69 7.07
CA ILE A 569 6.20 -19.58 8.21
C ILE A 569 7.58 -19.26 8.78
N ILE A 570 7.91 -19.81 9.95
CA ILE A 570 9.28 -19.71 10.50
C ILE A 570 10.18 -20.73 9.81
N GLU A 571 11.16 -20.28 9.01
CA GLU A 571 12.04 -21.16 8.21
C GLU A 571 13.20 -21.73 9.07
N GLY A 572 12.94 -22.86 9.73
CA GLY A 572 13.93 -23.63 10.50
C GLY A 572 14.21 -23.10 11.92
N ASP A 573 15.07 -23.81 12.65
CA ASP A 573 15.55 -23.34 13.96
C ASP A 573 16.56 -22.20 13.76
N PRO A 574 16.31 -20.99 14.28
CA PRO A 574 17.16 -19.84 14.04
C PRO A 574 18.50 -20.01 14.76
N PRO A 575 19.64 -20.15 14.04
CA PRO A 575 20.92 -20.56 14.64
C PRO A 575 21.51 -19.52 15.60
N ARG A 576 21.08 -18.26 15.48
CA ARG A 576 21.30 -17.17 16.42
C ARG A 576 20.11 -16.21 16.35
N THR A 577 19.45 -15.96 17.47
CA THR A 577 18.49 -14.86 17.62
C THR A 577 19.08 -13.80 18.55
N ASN A 578 18.84 -12.53 18.25
CA ASN A 578 18.93 -11.50 19.29
C ASN A 578 17.64 -11.55 20.13
N ARG A 579 17.62 -10.81 21.25
CA ARG A 579 16.47 -10.81 22.17
C ARG A 579 15.16 -10.43 21.48
N GLY A 580 15.13 -9.35 20.70
CA GLY A 580 13.91 -8.89 20.04
C GLY A 580 13.37 -9.87 18.99
N ILE A 581 14.23 -10.55 18.23
CA ILE A 581 13.81 -11.59 17.29
C ILE A 581 13.29 -12.82 18.04
N ALA A 582 13.92 -13.21 19.15
CA ALA A 582 13.42 -14.31 19.98
C ALA A 582 12.02 -14.00 20.55
N GLU A 583 11.79 -12.75 20.99
CA GLU A 583 10.48 -12.29 21.44
C GLU A 583 9.46 -12.23 20.29
N ALA A 584 9.84 -11.78 19.09
CA ALA A 584 8.96 -11.81 17.91
C ALA A 584 8.60 -13.25 17.45
N ILE A 585 9.55 -14.19 17.53
CA ILE A 585 9.29 -15.63 17.24
C ILE A 585 8.37 -16.26 18.30
N ALA A 586 8.50 -15.86 19.58
CA ALA A 586 7.60 -16.32 20.63
C ALA A 586 6.18 -15.75 20.47
N ASP A 587 6.06 -14.45 20.15
CA ASP A 587 4.77 -13.79 19.88
C ASP A 587 4.09 -14.36 18.63
N TRP A 588 4.87 -14.68 17.59
CA TRP A 588 4.38 -15.39 16.40
C TRP A 588 3.72 -16.72 16.76
N LYS A 589 4.43 -17.62 17.45
CA LYS A 589 3.91 -18.94 17.82
C LYS A 589 2.68 -18.85 18.72
N LEU A 590 2.66 -17.89 19.65
CA LEU A 590 1.51 -17.63 20.51
C LEU A 590 0.28 -17.15 19.71
N ARG A 591 0.49 -16.26 18.73
CA ARG A 591 -0.60 -15.78 17.87
C ARG A 591 -1.10 -16.86 16.94
N GLU A 592 -0.21 -17.66 16.35
CA GLU A 592 -0.54 -18.83 15.53
C GLU A 592 -1.44 -19.80 16.31
N GLU A 593 -1.04 -20.18 17.53
CA GLU A 593 -1.83 -21.04 18.41
C GLU A 593 -3.22 -20.44 18.71
N ILE A 594 -3.29 -19.17 19.11
CA ILE A 594 -4.58 -18.51 19.45
C ILE A 594 -5.46 -18.36 18.21
N TRP A 595 -4.87 -18.10 17.05
CA TRP A 595 -5.56 -17.95 15.77
C TRP A 595 -6.22 -19.26 15.35
N ASP A 596 -5.45 -20.35 15.34
CA ASP A 596 -5.94 -21.70 15.02
C ASP A 596 -7.04 -22.12 16.01
N GLN A 597 -6.82 -21.93 17.31
CA GLN A 597 -7.83 -22.20 18.35
C GLN A 597 -9.10 -21.34 18.20
N SER A 598 -8.99 -20.09 17.72
CA SER A 598 -10.13 -19.19 17.53
C SER A 598 -11.00 -19.57 16.33
N ARG A 599 -10.43 -20.29 15.35
CA ARG A 599 -11.08 -20.70 14.08
C ARG A 599 -11.58 -22.14 14.06
N ALA A 600 -11.00 -22.99 14.91
CA ALA A 600 -11.21 -24.42 14.92
C ALA A 600 -12.71 -24.81 14.89
N GLY A 601 -13.10 -25.59 13.89
CA GLY A 601 -14.44 -26.18 13.78
C GLY A 601 -15.52 -25.30 13.13
N TRP A 602 -15.25 -24.03 12.80
CA TRP A 602 -16.22 -23.16 12.10
C TRP A 602 -15.67 -22.45 10.87
N PHE A 603 -14.40 -22.02 10.90
CA PHE A 603 -13.88 -21.04 9.93
C PHE A 603 -14.01 -21.48 8.46
N ASP A 604 -13.46 -22.65 8.09
CA ASP A 604 -13.44 -23.12 6.70
C ASP A 604 -14.85 -23.25 6.10
N ARG A 605 -15.83 -23.68 6.91
CA ARG A 605 -17.25 -23.81 6.51
C ARG A 605 -17.86 -22.42 6.30
N GLU A 606 -17.67 -21.52 7.24
CA GLU A 606 -18.27 -20.18 7.20
C GLU A 606 -17.64 -19.33 6.10
N GLN A 607 -16.34 -19.50 5.82
CA GLN A 607 -15.67 -18.87 4.69
C GLN A 607 -16.21 -19.39 3.35
N ASP A 608 -16.37 -20.71 3.18
CA ASP A 608 -16.94 -21.32 1.96
C ASP A 608 -18.39 -20.87 1.70
N ILE A 609 -19.17 -20.62 2.76
CA ILE A 609 -20.51 -20.01 2.67
C ILE A 609 -20.41 -18.54 2.27
N TRP A 610 -19.54 -17.76 2.94
CA TRP A 610 -19.35 -16.34 2.68
C TRP A 610 -18.85 -16.08 1.24
N ASP A 611 -17.85 -16.82 0.76
CA ASP A 611 -17.27 -16.71 -0.60
C ASP A 611 -18.33 -16.93 -1.71
N LYS A 612 -19.35 -17.75 -1.46
CA LYS A 612 -20.46 -18.02 -2.42
C LYS A 612 -21.63 -17.06 -2.27
N SER A 613 -21.67 -16.31 -1.17
CA SER A 613 -22.74 -15.37 -0.84
C SER A 613 -22.50 -13.98 -1.46
N PRO A 614 -23.50 -13.07 -1.47
CA PRO A 614 -23.28 -11.70 -1.93
C PRO A 614 -22.31 -10.89 -1.04
N TRP A 615 -22.01 -11.37 0.17
CA TRP A 615 -21.00 -10.75 1.05
C TRP A 615 -19.57 -11.02 0.59
N GLY A 616 -19.30 -12.15 -0.06
CA GLY A 616 -17.97 -12.54 -0.57
C GLY A 616 -17.53 -11.85 -1.85
N ASN A 617 -18.45 -11.17 -2.56
CA ASN A 617 -18.12 -10.49 -3.82
C ASN A 617 -17.44 -9.13 -3.55
N MET A 618 -16.13 -9.18 -3.31
CA MET A 618 -15.34 -8.01 -2.92
C MET A 618 -15.30 -6.91 -3.99
N TYR A 619 -15.21 -7.28 -5.27
CA TYR A 619 -15.29 -6.32 -6.38
C TYR A 619 -16.61 -5.56 -6.36
N ALA A 620 -17.72 -6.26 -6.15
CA ALA A 620 -19.03 -5.62 -6.09
C ALA A 620 -19.18 -4.67 -4.89
N ARG A 621 -18.62 -5.05 -3.74
CA ARG A 621 -18.60 -4.20 -2.54
C ARG A 621 -17.75 -2.94 -2.74
N GLU A 622 -16.62 -3.05 -3.44
CA GLU A 622 -15.82 -1.89 -3.84
C GLU A 622 -16.65 -0.92 -4.71
N LYS A 623 -17.33 -1.43 -5.76
CA LYS A 623 -18.22 -0.60 -6.59
C LYS A 623 -19.38 0.04 -5.83
N ILE A 624 -19.96 -0.65 -4.84
CA ILE A 624 -20.97 -0.08 -3.93
C ILE A 624 -20.39 1.07 -3.10
N ASN A 625 -19.17 0.93 -2.61
CA ASN A 625 -18.49 1.95 -1.81
C ASN A 625 -18.05 3.15 -2.67
N GLU A 626 -17.51 2.93 -3.87
CA GLU A 626 -17.19 3.97 -4.86
C GLU A 626 -18.42 4.82 -5.19
N PHE A 627 -19.52 4.15 -5.58
CA PHE A 627 -20.79 4.80 -5.87
C PHE A 627 -21.29 5.61 -4.67
N THR A 628 -21.32 5.01 -3.49
CA THR A 628 -21.78 5.65 -2.24
C THR A 628 -20.94 6.87 -1.87
N LYS A 629 -19.61 6.84 -2.10
CA LYS A 629 -18.74 8.01 -1.92
C LYS A 629 -19.16 9.12 -2.89
N GLN A 630 -19.20 8.84 -4.19
CA GLN A 630 -19.53 9.83 -5.21
C GLN A 630 -20.95 10.42 -5.04
N MET A 631 -21.90 9.65 -4.51
CA MET A 631 -23.24 10.14 -4.20
C MET A 631 -23.28 11.10 -2.99
N LYS A 632 -22.34 10.98 -2.05
CA LYS A 632 -22.19 11.92 -0.91
C LYS A 632 -21.49 13.22 -1.29
N GLU A 633 -20.70 13.24 -2.37
CA GLU A 633 -20.07 14.45 -2.88
C GLU A 633 -21.13 15.46 -3.40
N PRO A 634 -20.86 16.78 -3.30
CA PRO A 634 -21.63 17.82 -3.98
C PRO A 634 -21.79 17.51 -5.48
N PHE A 635 -22.95 17.81 -6.06
CA PHE A 635 -23.27 17.41 -7.43
C PHE A 635 -22.29 17.96 -8.49
N ASP A 636 -21.69 19.13 -8.25
CA ASP A 636 -20.68 19.74 -9.10
C ASP A 636 -19.28 19.11 -8.97
N GLN A 637 -19.07 18.29 -7.94
CA GLN A 637 -17.81 17.59 -7.65
C GLN A 637 -17.89 16.07 -7.89
N ARG A 638 -19.11 15.51 -7.93
CA ARG A 638 -19.38 14.10 -8.23
C ARG A 638 -18.82 13.67 -9.57
N ASP A 639 -17.98 12.63 -9.58
CA ASP A 639 -17.51 12.00 -10.80
C ASP A 639 -18.56 11.03 -11.35
N ILE A 640 -19.46 11.55 -12.19
CA ILE A 640 -20.54 10.78 -12.82
C ILE A 640 -20.04 9.56 -13.60
N TYR A 641 -18.80 9.55 -14.07
CA TYR A 641 -18.22 8.43 -14.81
C TYR A 641 -17.97 7.24 -13.89
N ILE A 642 -17.43 7.48 -12.69
CA ILE A 642 -17.27 6.45 -11.65
C ILE A 642 -18.65 5.92 -11.25
N CYS A 643 -19.64 6.79 -11.00
CA CYS A 643 -20.99 6.33 -10.66
C CYS A 643 -21.61 5.42 -11.74
N VAL A 644 -21.46 5.75 -13.03
CA VAL A 644 -22.00 4.94 -14.14
C VAL A 644 -21.25 3.63 -14.29
N ASP A 645 -19.92 3.65 -14.17
CA ASP A 645 -19.05 2.47 -14.19
C ASP A 645 -19.45 1.48 -13.09
N SER A 646 -19.45 1.93 -11.82
CA SER A 646 -19.88 1.12 -10.68
C SER A 646 -21.29 0.54 -10.86
N ALA A 647 -22.24 1.32 -11.37
CA ALA A 647 -23.61 0.88 -11.59
C ALA A 647 -23.71 -0.18 -12.72
N ASN A 648 -23.00 0.02 -13.83
CA ASN A 648 -23.00 -0.90 -14.97
C ASN A 648 -22.33 -2.23 -14.59
N ASP A 649 -21.25 -2.21 -13.81
CA ASP A 649 -20.58 -3.41 -13.31
C ASP A 649 -21.51 -4.22 -12.39
N GLN A 650 -22.23 -3.55 -11.49
CA GLN A 650 -23.25 -4.20 -10.65
C GLN A 650 -24.37 -4.84 -11.49
N VAL A 651 -24.92 -4.15 -12.49
CA VAL A 651 -25.92 -4.72 -13.40
C VAL A 651 -25.35 -5.89 -14.21
N SER A 652 -24.07 -5.84 -14.58
CA SER A 652 -23.39 -6.85 -15.38
C SER A 652 -23.10 -8.16 -14.63
N ALA A 653 -23.25 -8.18 -13.30
CA ALA A 653 -23.10 -9.39 -12.48
C ALA A 653 -23.98 -10.56 -12.94
N VAL A 654 -25.18 -10.27 -13.47
CA VAL A 654 -25.99 -11.24 -14.22
C VAL A 654 -25.91 -10.89 -15.72
N PRO A 655 -25.24 -11.69 -16.57
CA PRO A 655 -25.09 -11.39 -17.98
C PRO A 655 -26.32 -11.83 -18.79
N TRP A 656 -27.48 -11.23 -18.50
CA TRP A 656 -28.80 -11.54 -19.10
C TRP A 656 -28.82 -11.45 -20.64
N TRP A 657 -27.83 -10.79 -21.25
CA TRP A 657 -27.62 -10.75 -22.70
C TRP A 657 -27.09 -12.05 -23.30
N SER A 658 -26.63 -13.01 -22.47
CA SER A 658 -25.99 -14.25 -22.91
C SER A 658 -26.64 -15.52 -22.33
N SER A 659 -27.23 -15.45 -21.13
CA SER A 659 -28.04 -16.55 -20.56
C SER A 659 -29.23 -15.99 -19.78
N ARG A 660 -30.37 -16.69 -19.86
CA ARG A 660 -31.55 -16.41 -19.01
C ARG A 660 -31.47 -17.06 -17.63
N GLU A 661 -30.47 -17.90 -17.41
CA GLU A 661 -30.20 -18.56 -16.14
C GLU A 661 -29.16 -17.74 -15.35
N VAL A 662 -29.50 -17.43 -14.10
CA VAL A 662 -28.58 -16.87 -13.10
C VAL A 662 -27.69 -18.01 -12.63
N GLN A 663 -26.40 -17.96 -12.98
CA GLN A 663 -25.48 -19.09 -12.72
C GLN A 663 -25.11 -19.21 -11.24
N ASN A 664 -24.97 -18.09 -10.53
CA ASN A 664 -24.71 -18.06 -9.10
C ASN A 664 -25.89 -17.38 -8.35
N PRO A 665 -26.56 -18.05 -7.40
CA PRO A 665 -27.71 -17.51 -6.67
C PRO A 665 -27.49 -16.21 -5.88
N SER A 666 -26.26 -15.70 -5.79
CA SER A 666 -25.95 -14.39 -5.21
C SER A 666 -25.89 -13.23 -6.23
N ASP A 667 -25.70 -13.50 -7.54
CA ASP A 667 -25.48 -12.45 -8.55
C ASP A 667 -26.66 -11.48 -8.70
N TRP A 668 -27.88 -11.96 -8.45
CA TRP A 668 -29.09 -11.12 -8.56
C TRP A 668 -29.12 -9.97 -7.56
N VAL A 669 -28.45 -10.13 -6.40
CA VAL A 669 -28.34 -9.08 -5.38
C VAL A 669 -27.55 -7.90 -5.96
N HIS A 670 -26.40 -8.18 -6.56
CA HIS A 670 -25.57 -7.17 -7.23
C HIS A 670 -26.30 -6.55 -8.43
N HIS A 671 -26.98 -7.36 -9.23
CA HIS A 671 -27.80 -6.85 -10.34
C HIS A 671 -28.93 -5.91 -9.86
N ALA A 672 -29.65 -6.27 -8.80
CA ALA A 672 -30.68 -5.42 -8.19
C ALA A 672 -30.09 -4.10 -7.66
N ILE A 673 -28.95 -4.17 -6.97
CA ILE A 673 -28.21 -2.99 -6.48
C ILE A 673 -27.79 -2.10 -7.64
N GLY A 674 -27.30 -2.65 -8.75
CA GLY A 674 -26.96 -1.91 -9.96
C GLY A 674 -28.18 -1.21 -10.59
N LEU A 675 -29.35 -1.84 -10.59
CA LEU A 675 -30.59 -1.20 -11.04
C LEU A 675 -31.00 -0.02 -10.11
N LEU A 676 -30.86 -0.18 -8.79
CA LEU A 676 -31.08 0.93 -7.83
C LEU A 676 -30.07 2.08 -8.05
N MET A 677 -28.80 1.76 -8.31
CA MET A 677 -27.79 2.75 -8.68
C MET A 677 -28.18 3.49 -9.96
N LEU A 678 -28.57 2.79 -11.03
CA LEU A 678 -29.02 3.41 -12.28
C LEU A 678 -30.27 4.29 -12.08
N ALA A 679 -31.19 3.92 -11.19
CA ALA A 679 -32.34 4.75 -10.83
C ALA A 679 -31.94 6.07 -10.13
N CYS A 680 -30.80 6.08 -9.43
CA CYS A 680 -30.18 7.26 -8.84
C CYS A 680 -29.42 8.16 -9.83
N LEU A 681 -29.11 7.70 -11.05
CA LEU A 681 -28.33 8.49 -12.01
C LEU A 681 -29.20 9.24 -13.03
N PRO A 682 -28.75 10.41 -13.53
CA PRO A 682 -29.38 11.06 -14.68
C PRO A 682 -29.46 10.11 -15.90
N LEU A 683 -30.61 10.14 -16.59
CA LEU A 683 -30.78 9.40 -17.84
C LEU A 683 -29.99 10.07 -18.96
N ARG A 684 -29.19 9.29 -19.68
CA ARG A 684 -28.27 9.76 -20.71
C ARG A 684 -28.85 9.43 -22.10
N PRO A 685 -29.33 10.41 -22.88
CA PRO A 685 -29.83 10.18 -24.24
C PRO A 685 -28.71 9.93 -25.24
N GLU A 686 -27.50 10.37 -24.92
CA GLU A 686 -26.34 10.33 -25.78
C GLU A 686 -25.13 9.81 -25.00
N TYR A 687 -24.12 9.39 -25.74
CA TYR A 687 -22.85 8.91 -25.22
C TYR A 687 -22.09 10.10 -24.62
N MET A 688 -21.77 10.03 -23.32
CA MET A 688 -20.97 11.05 -22.66
C MET A 688 -19.51 10.60 -22.70
N ARG A 689 -18.66 11.39 -23.36
CA ARG A 689 -17.21 11.16 -23.39
C ARG A 689 -16.53 12.25 -22.60
N ARG A 690 -15.92 11.90 -21.47
CA ARG A 690 -14.91 12.75 -20.85
C ARG A 690 -13.61 12.40 -21.54
N GLU A 691 -13.24 13.23 -22.51
CA GLU A 691 -11.83 13.36 -22.87
C GLU A 691 -11.08 13.54 -21.55
N PRO A 692 -10.10 12.69 -21.23
CA PRO A 692 -9.34 12.85 -20.01
C PRO A 692 -8.73 14.25 -20.04
N PRO A 693 -8.57 14.92 -18.88
CA PRO A 693 -7.80 16.15 -18.84
C PRO A 693 -6.46 15.86 -19.54
N PRO A 694 -6.10 16.60 -20.62
CA PRO A 694 -4.99 16.23 -21.49
C PRO A 694 -3.76 16.03 -20.60
N PRO A 695 -3.16 14.83 -20.58
CA PRO A 695 -2.49 14.29 -19.40
C PRO A 695 -1.53 15.32 -18.83
N LEU A 696 -1.87 15.84 -17.65
CA LEU A 696 -1.14 16.90 -16.97
C LEU A 696 0.17 16.41 -16.33
N MET A 697 0.66 15.26 -16.80
CA MET A 697 2.08 15.01 -17.09
C MET A 697 2.66 16.10 -18.03
N LYS A 698 2.72 17.31 -17.49
CA LYS A 698 3.91 18.13 -17.55
C LYS A 698 5.05 17.26 -17.02
N THR A 699 5.73 16.59 -17.94
CA THR A 699 7.08 16.11 -17.70
C THR A 699 7.96 17.36 -17.55
N HIS A 700 7.90 17.95 -16.36
CA HIS A 700 8.80 18.96 -15.86
C HIS A 700 10.18 18.32 -15.75
N TYR A 701 10.89 18.33 -16.89
CA TYR A 701 12.33 18.26 -16.93
C TYR A 701 12.85 19.52 -16.22
N LEU A 702 13.76 19.35 -15.27
CA LEU A 702 14.55 20.46 -14.73
C LEU A 702 15.51 20.92 -15.84
N ILE A 703 15.02 21.86 -16.66
CA ILE A 703 15.82 22.47 -17.73
C ILE A 703 16.82 23.40 -17.06
N ALA A 704 18.08 22.96 -16.91
CA ALA A 704 19.18 23.89 -16.70
C ALA A 704 19.12 24.96 -17.79
N SER A 705 19.29 26.21 -17.38
CA SER A 705 18.96 27.41 -18.17
C SER A 705 19.64 27.48 -19.55
N SER A 706 20.69 26.68 -19.77
CA SER A 706 21.51 26.54 -20.97
C SER A 706 20.92 25.67 -22.10
N SER A 707 19.89 24.84 -21.87
CA SER A 707 19.50 23.77 -22.83
C SER A 707 18.07 23.85 -23.42
N LYS A 708 17.52 25.07 -23.58
CA LYS A 708 16.10 25.27 -23.95
C LYS A 708 15.70 24.82 -25.37
N ASP A 709 16.60 24.82 -26.35
CA ASP A 709 16.23 24.60 -27.76
C ASP A 709 16.23 23.12 -28.20
N LEU A 710 16.95 22.24 -27.50
CA LEU A 710 17.18 20.86 -27.95
C LEU A 710 16.01 19.91 -27.65
N ILE A 711 15.27 20.17 -26.55
CA ILE A 711 14.17 19.31 -26.08
C ILE A 711 12.90 19.50 -26.93
N ARG A 712 12.73 20.65 -27.58
CA ARG A 712 11.51 21.04 -28.32
C ARG A 712 11.21 20.22 -29.59
N ARG A 713 12.10 19.27 -29.95
CA ARG A 713 11.92 18.32 -31.06
C ARG A 713 11.90 16.85 -30.64
N ALA A 714 12.16 16.53 -29.37
CA ALA A 714 12.47 15.17 -28.94
C ALA A 714 11.28 14.40 -28.33
N TYR A 715 10.20 15.07 -27.95
CA TYR A 715 9.14 14.46 -27.14
C TYR A 715 7.72 14.91 -27.54
N GLN A 716 7.11 14.13 -28.43
CA GLN A 716 5.72 13.72 -28.26
C GLN A 716 5.80 12.33 -27.62
N ILE A 717 5.76 12.25 -26.29
CA ILE A 717 5.58 10.95 -25.63
C ILE A 717 4.19 10.48 -26.07
N GLN A 718 4.12 9.30 -26.69
CA GLN A 718 2.88 8.53 -26.68
C GLN A 718 2.68 8.08 -25.23
N ASN A 719 2.16 8.99 -24.41
CA ASN A 719 1.45 8.56 -23.23
C ASN A 719 0.40 7.58 -23.76
N GLU A 720 0.25 6.43 -23.10
CA GLU A 720 -0.97 5.65 -23.23
C GLU A 720 -2.11 6.66 -23.03
N ASN A 721 -2.86 6.95 -24.10
CA ASN A 721 -3.89 7.97 -24.03
C ASN A 721 -4.82 7.53 -22.90
N PRO A 722 -4.93 8.30 -21.80
CA PRO A 722 -5.67 7.83 -20.64
C PRO A 722 -7.04 7.41 -21.14
N VAL A 723 -7.41 6.14 -20.90
CA VAL A 723 -8.55 5.53 -21.58
C VAL A 723 -9.73 6.47 -21.36
N PRO A 724 -10.33 7.02 -22.44
CA PRO A 724 -11.37 8.03 -22.29
C PRO A 724 -12.47 7.43 -21.42
N LEU A 725 -12.89 8.18 -20.41
CA LEU A 725 -13.98 7.74 -19.56
C LEU A 725 -15.26 7.89 -20.38
N ASP A 726 -15.70 6.74 -20.89
CA ASP A 726 -16.73 6.61 -21.89
C ASP A 726 -18.00 6.08 -21.22
N CYS A 727 -18.98 6.95 -21.06
CA CYS A 727 -20.28 6.64 -20.48
C CYS A 727 -21.29 6.43 -21.61
N PRO A 728 -21.74 5.19 -21.88
CA PRO A 728 -22.76 4.96 -22.89
C PRO A 728 -24.09 5.64 -22.51
N PRO A 729 -24.98 5.85 -23.49
CA PRO A 729 -26.37 6.21 -23.22
C PRO A 729 -26.98 5.28 -22.18
N SER A 730 -27.96 5.74 -21.42
CA SER A 730 -28.69 4.87 -20.50
C SER A 730 -29.33 3.73 -21.28
N MET A 731 -29.17 2.51 -20.80
CA MET A 731 -29.76 1.31 -21.40
C MET A 731 -30.66 0.65 -20.36
N TYR A 732 -31.82 0.19 -20.80
CA TYR A 732 -32.76 -0.57 -20.00
C TYR A 732 -32.97 -1.95 -20.61
N TRP A 733 -32.87 -2.98 -19.78
CA TRP A 733 -33.10 -4.37 -20.17
C TRP A 733 -34.19 -4.93 -19.25
N ASP A 734 -35.31 -5.40 -19.83
CA ASP A 734 -36.31 -6.19 -19.11
C ASP A 734 -36.27 -7.63 -19.62
N PRO A 735 -35.51 -8.53 -18.96
CA PRO A 735 -35.39 -9.92 -19.38
C PRO A 735 -36.59 -10.76 -18.93
N LEU A 736 -37.42 -10.23 -18.03
CA LEU A 736 -38.57 -10.92 -17.43
C LEU A 736 -39.88 -10.62 -18.18
N GLY A 737 -39.97 -9.45 -18.83
CA GLY A 737 -41.15 -9.00 -19.58
C GLY A 737 -41.51 -9.77 -20.86
N GLY A 738 -40.84 -10.88 -21.17
CA GLY A 738 -41.15 -11.74 -22.32
C GLY A 738 -40.93 -11.11 -23.71
N GLY A 739 -40.31 -9.93 -23.75
CA GLY A 739 -39.99 -9.17 -24.97
C GLY A 739 -38.72 -9.66 -25.68
N LYS A 740 -38.32 -8.91 -26.72
CA LYS A 740 -37.10 -9.20 -27.50
C LYS A 740 -35.82 -9.07 -26.66
N GLU A 741 -34.81 -9.82 -27.05
CA GLU A 741 -33.47 -9.93 -26.43
C GLU A 741 -32.57 -8.71 -26.71
N GLU A 742 -33.15 -7.55 -27.01
CA GLU A 742 -32.42 -6.33 -27.39
C GLU A 742 -32.62 -5.26 -26.31
N ALA A 743 -31.52 -4.75 -25.75
CA ALA A 743 -31.53 -3.65 -24.79
C ALA A 743 -32.21 -2.40 -25.38
N ILE A 744 -33.10 -1.78 -24.61
CA ILE A 744 -33.72 -0.51 -24.97
C ILE A 744 -32.73 0.61 -24.64
N VAL A 745 -32.08 1.15 -25.66
CA VAL A 745 -31.30 2.40 -25.55
C VAL A 745 -32.27 3.55 -25.24
N TYR A 746 -31.88 4.46 -24.34
CA TYR A 746 -32.74 5.55 -23.88
C TYR A 746 -33.06 6.54 -25.02
N GLU A 747 -34.31 6.47 -25.49
CA GLU A 747 -34.98 7.56 -26.17
C GLU A 747 -36.05 8.11 -25.21
N LYS A 748 -36.17 9.44 -25.15
CA LYS A 748 -37.05 10.13 -24.20
C LYS A 748 -38.49 9.59 -24.26
N GLY A 749 -38.94 9.00 -23.15
CA GLY A 749 -40.29 8.42 -23.03
C GLY A 749 -40.41 6.94 -23.38
N LYS A 750 -39.31 6.23 -23.72
CA LYS A 750 -39.32 4.76 -23.81
C LYS A 750 -39.23 4.06 -22.45
N PHE A 751 -38.45 4.64 -21.54
CA PHE A 751 -38.34 4.24 -20.14
C PHE A 751 -37.92 5.46 -19.31
N ASP A 752 -37.93 5.31 -17.99
CA ASP A 752 -37.59 6.33 -17.00
C ASP A 752 -36.90 5.69 -15.77
N HIS A 753 -36.67 6.47 -14.71
CA HIS A 753 -36.09 5.95 -13.47
C HIS A 753 -36.98 4.94 -12.75
N PHE A 754 -38.31 5.10 -12.83
CA PHE A 754 -39.25 4.12 -12.28
C PHE A 754 -39.15 2.78 -13.01
N SER A 755 -38.81 2.77 -14.30
CA SER A 755 -38.61 1.54 -15.06
C SER A 755 -37.49 0.65 -14.50
N PHE A 756 -36.41 1.23 -13.96
CA PHE A 756 -35.38 0.47 -13.24
C PHE A 756 -35.87 -0.06 -11.88
N LEU A 757 -36.61 0.76 -11.12
CA LEU A 757 -37.19 0.38 -9.82
C LEU A 757 -38.23 -0.75 -9.98
N ASP A 758 -39.10 -0.62 -10.98
CA ASP A 758 -40.08 -1.64 -11.37
C ASP A 758 -39.38 -2.93 -11.83
N GLN A 759 -38.16 -2.84 -12.37
CA GLN A 759 -37.35 -4.01 -12.71
C GLN A 759 -36.81 -4.73 -11.47
N VAL A 760 -36.41 -3.99 -10.42
CA VAL A 760 -36.06 -4.57 -9.11
C VAL A 760 -37.27 -5.32 -8.53
N LEU A 761 -38.46 -4.71 -8.58
CA LEU A 761 -39.69 -5.36 -8.10
C LEU A 761 -40.07 -6.59 -8.94
N LYS A 762 -39.95 -6.55 -10.28
CA LYS A 762 -40.14 -7.74 -11.14
C LYS A 762 -39.14 -8.84 -10.82
N LEU A 763 -37.89 -8.50 -10.51
CA LEU A 763 -36.86 -9.47 -10.14
C LEU A 763 -37.17 -10.15 -8.80
N VAL A 764 -37.57 -9.38 -7.79
CA VAL A 764 -38.05 -9.91 -6.51
C VAL A 764 -39.29 -10.79 -6.72
N GLN A 765 -40.26 -10.35 -7.54
CA GLN A 765 -41.44 -11.15 -7.87
C GLN A 765 -41.07 -12.45 -8.61
N HIS A 766 -40.08 -12.43 -9.50
CA HIS A 766 -39.62 -13.63 -10.19
C HIS A 766 -39.05 -14.67 -9.21
N PHE A 767 -38.27 -14.26 -8.21
CA PHE A 767 -37.82 -15.18 -7.16
C PHE A 767 -38.96 -15.67 -6.27
N ALA A 768 -39.95 -14.83 -6.00
CA ALA A 768 -41.16 -15.21 -5.28
C ALA A 768 -42.00 -16.26 -6.03
N ASP A 769 -42.25 -16.04 -7.33
CA ASP A 769 -43.02 -16.93 -8.20
C ASP A 769 -42.33 -18.30 -8.38
N ASN A 770 -41.00 -18.32 -8.42
CA ASN A 770 -40.20 -19.54 -8.50
C ASN A 770 -39.91 -20.17 -7.12
N LEU A 771 -40.49 -19.66 -6.03
CA LEU A 771 -40.25 -20.11 -4.65
C LEU A 771 -38.76 -20.22 -4.30
N THR A 772 -37.95 -19.31 -4.81
CA THR A 772 -36.50 -19.31 -4.55
C THR A 772 -36.24 -18.83 -3.13
N VAL A 773 -35.33 -19.53 -2.43
CA VAL A 773 -34.83 -19.12 -1.12
C VAL A 773 -33.81 -18.00 -1.33
N VAL A 774 -34.03 -16.86 -0.69
CA VAL A 774 -33.19 -15.65 -0.82
C VAL A 774 -32.66 -15.18 0.52
N THR A 775 -31.54 -14.46 0.54
CA THR A 775 -30.94 -13.89 1.74
C THR A 775 -31.80 -12.74 2.27
N THR A 776 -32.39 -12.91 3.46
CA THR A 776 -33.33 -11.95 4.06
C THR A 776 -32.72 -10.56 4.31
N PRO A 777 -31.47 -10.43 4.80
CA PRO A 777 -30.88 -9.12 5.05
C PRO A 777 -30.74 -8.28 3.76
N TRP A 778 -30.26 -8.90 2.67
CA TRP A 778 -30.13 -8.25 1.36
C TRP A 778 -31.47 -7.91 0.76
N LEU A 779 -32.45 -8.82 0.79
CA LEU A 779 -33.80 -8.54 0.30
C LEU A 779 -34.44 -7.34 1.02
N LYS A 780 -34.32 -7.28 2.36
CA LYS A 780 -34.85 -6.17 3.16
C LYS A 780 -34.19 -4.85 2.80
N GLU A 781 -32.86 -4.83 2.65
CA GLU A 781 -32.14 -3.61 2.29
C GLU A 781 -32.44 -3.14 0.86
N ILE A 782 -32.49 -4.05 -0.11
CA ILE A 782 -32.88 -3.74 -1.49
C ILE A 782 -34.28 -3.11 -1.52
N LEU A 783 -35.27 -3.70 -0.85
CA LEU A 783 -36.63 -3.16 -0.80
C LEU A 783 -36.71 -1.83 -0.05
N ARG A 784 -35.95 -1.65 1.04
CA ARG A 784 -35.88 -0.38 1.78
C ARG A 784 -35.34 0.75 0.92
N VAL A 785 -34.25 0.49 0.18
CA VAL A 785 -33.61 1.48 -0.69
C VAL A 785 -34.47 1.75 -1.94
N GLU A 786 -35.13 0.73 -2.49
CA GLU A 786 -36.12 0.87 -3.57
C GLU A 786 -37.26 1.82 -3.15
N GLU A 787 -37.91 1.56 -2.00
CA GLU A 787 -39.01 2.38 -1.49
C GLU A 787 -38.56 3.82 -1.25
N LYS A 788 -37.36 4.01 -0.69
CA LYS A 788 -36.79 5.32 -0.44
C LYS A 788 -36.51 6.09 -1.73
N ILE A 789 -35.85 5.48 -2.73
CA ILE A 789 -35.59 6.09 -4.03
C ILE A 789 -36.91 6.45 -4.72
N ARG A 790 -37.89 5.53 -4.71
CA ARG A 790 -39.23 5.76 -5.27
C ARG A 790 -39.95 6.93 -4.58
N THR A 791 -39.86 7.03 -3.26
CA THR A 791 -40.46 8.11 -2.46
C THR A 791 -39.80 9.46 -2.76
N CYS A 792 -38.47 9.54 -2.75
CA CYS A 792 -37.74 10.75 -3.12
C CYS A 792 -38.06 11.20 -4.56
N ARG A 793 -38.17 10.25 -5.51
CA ARG A 793 -38.58 10.54 -6.90
C ARG A 793 -40.02 11.06 -7.00
N ASN A 794 -40.98 10.43 -6.33
CA ASN A 794 -42.38 10.88 -6.33
C ASN A 794 -42.50 12.31 -5.77
N ASN A 795 -41.82 12.61 -4.66
CA ASN A 795 -41.80 13.95 -4.06
C ASN A 795 -41.18 14.98 -5.02
N THR A 796 -40.07 14.64 -5.67
CA THR A 796 -39.40 15.53 -6.64
C THR A 796 -40.27 15.79 -7.87
N ALA A 797 -40.92 14.76 -8.41
CA ALA A 797 -41.82 14.87 -9.57
C ALA A 797 -43.04 15.77 -9.28
N LEU A 798 -43.60 15.69 -8.06
CA LEU A 798 -44.69 16.55 -7.60
C LEU A 798 -44.24 18.02 -7.45
N LEU A 799 -43.03 18.27 -6.94
CA LEU A 799 -42.49 19.62 -6.73
C LEU A 799 -42.08 20.32 -8.03
N LEU A 800 -41.49 19.60 -8.98
CA LEU A 800 -40.95 20.16 -10.22
C LEU A 800 -41.92 20.08 -11.42
N GLY A 801 -43.15 19.59 -11.22
CA GLY A 801 -44.17 19.50 -12.28
C GLY A 801 -43.74 18.61 -13.46
N GLY A 802 -42.92 17.59 -13.20
CA GLY A 802 -42.36 16.71 -14.23
C GLY A 802 -41.13 17.26 -14.99
N LEU A 803 -40.50 18.34 -14.52
CA LEU A 803 -39.21 18.80 -15.05
C LEU A 803 -38.05 18.09 -14.34
N ASP A 804 -37.28 17.30 -15.10
CA ASP A 804 -36.20 16.40 -14.65
C ASP A 804 -34.88 17.16 -14.38
N LEU A 805 -34.95 18.29 -13.64
CA LEU A 805 -33.91 19.32 -13.62
C LEU A 805 -33.12 19.48 -12.31
N ASP A 806 -33.58 18.91 -11.20
CA ASP A 806 -32.78 18.85 -9.97
C ASP A 806 -32.16 17.45 -9.82
N PRO A 807 -30.83 17.31 -9.78
CA PRO A 807 -30.15 16.04 -9.53
C PRO A 807 -29.78 15.81 -8.05
N THR A 808 -30.05 16.75 -7.15
CA THR A 808 -29.65 16.68 -5.74
C THR A 808 -30.42 15.62 -4.94
N TRP A 809 -31.71 15.39 -5.26
CA TRP A 809 -32.55 14.35 -4.64
C TRP A 809 -31.88 12.97 -4.62
N ALA A 810 -31.01 12.68 -5.59
CA ALA A 810 -30.32 11.39 -5.70
C ALA A 810 -29.29 11.17 -4.57
N ALA A 811 -28.67 12.26 -4.08
CA ALA A 811 -27.78 12.22 -2.92
C ALA A 811 -28.55 11.90 -1.64
N GLU A 812 -29.75 12.46 -1.49
CA GLU A 812 -30.63 12.21 -0.34
C GLU A 812 -31.26 10.83 -0.39
N ALA A 813 -31.56 10.33 -1.59
CA ALA A 813 -32.15 9.02 -1.83
C ALA A 813 -31.17 7.87 -1.52
N TRP A 814 -29.92 7.96 -1.97
CA TRP A 814 -28.95 6.87 -1.82
C TRP A 814 -28.37 6.78 -0.39
N ASP A 815 -28.79 5.76 0.36
CA ASP A 815 -28.24 5.41 1.67
C ASP A 815 -28.01 3.90 1.85
N PHE A 816 -27.71 3.18 0.76
CA PHE A 816 -27.50 1.74 0.77
C PHE A 816 -26.39 1.34 1.75
N GLN A 817 -26.64 0.33 2.57
CA GLN A 817 -25.69 -0.25 3.52
C GLN A 817 -25.54 -1.74 3.23
N VAL A 818 -24.30 -2.24 3.16
CA VAL A 818 -24.07 -3.69 3.13
C VAL A 818 -24.63 -4.26 4.46
N PRO A 819 -25.60 -5.19 4.43
CA PRO A 819 -26.21 -5.71 5.64
C PRO A 819 -25.22 -6.58 6.43
N GLU A 820 -25.46 -6.76 7.72
CA GLU A 820 -24.69 -7.70 8.53
C GLU A 820 -24.73 -9.12 7.93
N TYR A 821 -23.59 -9.84 7.98
CA TYR A 821 -23.47 -11.20 7.46
C TYR A 821 -24.27 -12.19 8.32
N ASP A 822 -25.42 -12.56 7.80
CA ASP A 822 -26.30 -13.58 8.35
C ASP A 822 -26.70 -14.53 7.21
N PRO A 823 -25.92 -15.61 6.97
CA PRO A 823 -26.18 -16.54 5.87
C PRO A 823 -27.38 -17.45 6.15
N ASP A 824 -27.70 -17.67 7.43
CA ASP A 824 -28.77 -18.56 7.89
C ASP A 824 -30.14 -17.85 7.83
N ALA A 825 -30.19 -16.51 7.97
CA ALA A 825 -31.40 -15.71 7.78
C ALA A 825 -31.87 -15.69 6.31
N THR A 826 -32.44 -16.78 5.84
CA THR A 826 -33.05 -16.89 4.51
C THR A 826 -34.58 -16.79 4.57
N SER A 827 -35.17 -16.33 3.47
CA SER A 827 -36.63 -16.21 3.32
C SER A 827 -37.09 -16.85 2.01
N GLN A 828 -38.31 -17.36 2.02
CA GLN A 828 -39.02 -17.83 0.83
C GLN A 828 -40.39 -17.15 0.77
N TRP A 829 -40.91 -16.94 -0.44
CA TRP A 829 -42.23 -16.33 -0.61
C TRP A 829 -43.35 -17.27 -0.16
N SER A 830 -44.22 -16.78 0.73
CA SER A 830 -45.40 -17.50 1.20
C SER A 830 -46.66 -16.93 0.53
N ALA A 831 -47.13 -17.57 -0.53
CA ALA A 831 -48.38 -17.21 -1.21
C ALA A 831 -49.62 -17.27 -0.31
N ALA A 832 -49.55 -17.93 0.85
CA ALA A 832 -50.62 -17.96 1.85
C ALA A 832 -50.64 -16.71 2.75
N MET A 833 -49.50 -16.02 2.87
CA MET A 833 -49.33 -14.81 3.69
C MET A 833 -49.17 -13.53 2.86
N ASP A 834 -48.97 -13.67 1.54
CA ASP A 834 -48.63 -12.57 0.61
C ASP A 834 -47.36 -11.84 1.05
N SER A 835 -46.38 -12.59 1.57
CA SER A 835 -45.16 -12.06 2.17
C SER A 835 -43.99 -13.05 2.10
N TRP A 836 -42.77 -12.52 2.13
CA TRP A 836 -41.56 -13.29 2.42
C TRP A 836 -41.57 -13.77 3.87
N TRP A 837 -41.37 -15.07 4.08
CA TRP A 837 -41.35 -15.71 5.39
C TRP A 837 -40.00 -16.40 5.62
N PRO A 838 -39.43 -16.40 6.84
CA PRO A 838 -38.20 -17.13 7.15
C PRO A 838 -38.29 -18.62 6.80
N VAL A 839 -37.20 -19.20 6.32
CA VAL A 839 -37.07 -20.65 6.15
C VAL A 839 -36.34 -21.21 7.37
N ASP A 840 -37.02 -22.10 8.11
CA ASP A 840 -36.48 -22.84 9.27
C ASP A 840 -35.61 -24.05 8.84
#